data_AF-A0AA43LLC0-F1
#
_entry.id   AF-A0AA43LLC0-F1
#
_cell.length_a   1.000
_cell.length_b   1.000
_cell.length_c   1.000
_cell.angle_alpha   90.00
_cell.angle_beta   90.00
_cell.angle_gamma   90.00
#
_symmetry.space_group_name_H-M   'P 1'
#
loop_
_entity.id
_entity.type
_entity.pdbx_description
1 polymer ?
#
loop_
_entity_poly.entity_id
_entity_poly.type
_entity_poly.pdbx_seq_one_letter_code
_entity_poly.pdbx_strand_id
1 'polypeptide(L)'
;MVKKTIFQTYSAHNIFLWFILCVFAISCSTEEMLNPPSVVAGDGENMSLKLTINTPPTVLPKGATKSQTAEEASINEIRILVFRNDTYIYSAEGSILDHTATSTTFDAELKTSSSPIVLFLLANSNQAIDAANIAAGDSKSEVKAKIQHAFTVSGISSPFPMFGEYELPSLDTFNNNEISGIKMLRSVARADILVADDVTNFEMVSVQLYRANNKMQIIPNNMTDAAVTSPSIPGNSSGSIITSEISVSGNVSQSQLYVPESSAPDESEKDSKATCIIVGGKYANGEVTYYRIDFNLGMSGHPFGQILRNHKYIFNILKVGMPGKKTPEEAAKAPSVGIISEVQTWDENSTDMYFDGEHYIGVSARTVLLKSWAGSTSEISVNTDVSDYTIQWSDENGNLLGVASETSIQNTNYLVQLRENKTLIHVEALTRNGNHGERNDYFTIQAGQWKVVIKIAQLGYAATLEEVVRVLSFTNVGDLGTGYSSDGTLNASGAAMRQILNYYFYPASLIDMGGYSFNEMAQTVISGSNTLAANIMADYDVMFYTYDSKPSTGTIVNTLQWLNNKKNRVLIVAADWTGTNINLLSALGDTWDWIYKDDGGNFKFVEPTEANSIFTQTGPFGGVSSSSVFGRTDAYWGRTLNYSEYVIPLLTSSYDGGMVLGVNKKRRIVYIGDCNLFTTTGANYLTGAGNLSKDQDYLMGNLWAWITDVVLSGR
;
A
#
# COMPACT_ATOMS: atom_id res chain seq x y z
N MET A 1 36.72 16.20 -74.80
CA MET A 1 37.11 17.42 -74.07
C MET A 1 37.21 17.04 -72.59
N VAL A 2 38.27 16.37 -72.15
CA VAL A 2 39.50 16.91 -71.52
C VAL A 2 39.24 17.82 -70.30
N LYS A 3 39.52 17.29 -69.11
CA LYS A 3 40.32 17.89 -68.00
C LYS A 3 40.61 16.76 -66.99
N LYS A 4 41.79 16.12 -67.04
CA LYS A 4 43.07 16.43 -66.36
C LYS A 4 42.95 16.43 -64.81
N THR A 5 43.36 15.36 -64.11
CA THR A 5 44.71 15.04 -63.54
C THR A 5 45.02 15.81 -62.25
N ILE A 6 45.35 15.12 -61.15
CA ILE A 6 46.67 15.12 -60.45
C ILE A 6 46.61 14.37 -59.10
N PHE A 7 47.61 13.50 -58.94
CA PHE A 7 48.06 12.72 -57.79
C PHE A 7 48.48 13.55 -56.57
N GLN A 8 48.36 12.99 -55.35
CA GLN A 8 49.46 13.05 -54.38
C GLN A 8 49.40 11.87 -53.37
N THR A 9 50.46 11.08 -53.44
CA THR A 9 50.92 9.98 -52.58
C THR A 9 51.13 10.40 -51.12
N TYR A 10 50.72 9.57 -50.14
CA TYR A 10 51.50 9.33 -48.92
C TYR A 10 51.20 7.94 -48.29
N SER A 11 52.25 7.10 -48.37
CA SER A 11 52.80 6.20 -47.34
C SER A 11 51.94 5.12 -46.69
N ALA A 12 52.38 3.88 -46.94
CA ALA A 12 51.96 2.62 -46.35
C ALA A 12 52.28 2.51 -44.85
N HIS A 13 51.48 3.20 -44.01
CA HIS A 13 51.46 2.96 -42.57
C HIS A 13 50.05 2.84 -41.95
N ASN A 14 48.98 2.91 -42.75
CA ASN A 14 47.59 2.80 -42.29
C ASN A 14 46.86 1.53 -42.73
N ILE A 15 47.54 0.61 -43.42
CA ILE A 15 46.92 -0.65 -43.92
C ILE A 15 46.93 -1.75 -42.86
N PHE A 16 47.71 -1.60 -41.79
CA PHE A 16 47.69 -2.55 -40.66
C PHE A 16 46.77 -2.13 -39.50
N LEU A 17 46.33 -0.86 -39.46
CA LEU A 17 45.38 -0.38 -38.44
C LEU A 17 43.91 -0.47 -38.86
N TRP A 18 43.63 -0.72 -40.15
CA TRP A 18 42.27 -0.92 -40.68
C TRP A 18 41.83 -2.39 -40.76
N PHE A 19 42.68 -3.33 -40.33
CA PHE A 19 42.32 -4.76 -40.24
C PHE A 19 41.89 -5.20 -38.83
N ILE A 20 42.00 -4.32 -37.82
CA ILE A 20 41.58 -4.60 -36.43
C ILE A 20 40.24 -3.92 -36.09
N LEU A 21 39.72 -3.03 -36.94
CA LEU A 21 38.42 -2.35 -36.72
C LEU A 21 37.24 -2.94 -37.52
N CYS A 22 37.43 -4.09 -38.19
CA CYS A 22 36.40 -4.75 -38.99
C CYS A 22 36.00 -6.16 -38.49
N VAL A 23 36.38 -6.54 -37.26
CA VAL A 23 35.98 -7.83 -36.64
C VAL A 23 34.90 -7.66 -35.56
N PHE A 24 34.34 -6.45 -35.37
CA PHE A 24 33.24 -6.21 -34.41
C PHE A 24 31.87 -5.89 -35.04
N ALA A 25 31.69 -6.16 -36.34
CA ALA A 25 30.37 -6.13 -36.95
C ALA A 25 30.21 -7.37 -37.82
N ILE A 26 29.06 -8.04 -37.68
CA ILE A 26 28.64 -9.31 -38.31
C ILE A 26 28.89 -10.55 -37.42
N SER A 27 28.01 -10.73 -36.44
CA SER A 27 27.42 -12.05 -36.16
C SER A 27 25.90 -11.95 -36.24
N CYS A 28 25.39 -11.92 -37.47
CA CYS A 28 24.05 -12.40 -37.77
C CYS A 28 24.16 -13.91 -38.01
N SER A 29 23.65 -14.72 -37.10
CA SER A 29 23.18 -16.06 -37.42
C SER A 29 21.67 -16.05 -37.25
N THR A 30 20.98 -16.09 -38.40
CA THR A 30 19.57 -16.47 -38.50
C THR A 30 19.46 -17.97 -38.31
N GLU A 31 18.79 -18.41 -37.25
CA GLU A 31 18.16 -19.73 -37.18
C GLU A 31 16.70 -19.59 -36.76
N GLU A 32 15.92 -20.59 -37.16
CA GLU A 32 14.50 -20.56 -37.49
C GLU A 32 13.53 -20.16 -36.38
N MET A 33 12.43 -19.56 -36.86
CA MET A 33 11.24 -19.23 -36.12
C MET A 33 10.56 -20.48 -35.54
N LEU A 34 10.62 -20.63 -34.23
CA LEU A 34 9.50 -21.19 -33.45
C LEU A 34 8.80 -20.00 -32.80
N ASN A 35 7.57 -19.72 -33.25
CA ASN A 35 6.72 -18.65 -32.74
C ASN A 35 6.63 -18.69 -31.21
N PRO A 36 7.07 -17.64 -30.47
CA PRO A 36 6.46 -17.34 -29.19
C PRO A 36 5.04 -16.80 -29.44
N PRO A 37 4.06 -17.11 -28.57
CA PRO A 37 2.71 -16.60 -28.73
C PRO A 37 2.72 -15.07 -28.70
N SER A 38 1.96 -14.46 -29.60
CA SER A 38 1.85 -13.02 -29.83
C SER A 38 1.67 -12.24 -28.53
N VAL A 39 2.63 -11.36 -28.22
CA VAL A 39 2.55 -10.38 -27.14
C VAL A 39 1.56 -9.31 -27.54
N VAL A 40 0.43 -9.23 -26.83
CA VAL A 40 -0.49 -8.09 -26.94
C VAL A 40 0.16 -6.87 -26.29
N ALA A 41 0.13 -5.74 -26.99
CA ALA A 41 0.76 -4.48 -26.62
C ALA A 41 0.33 -3.98 -25.23
N GLY A 42 1.31 -3.69 -24.37
CA GLY A 42 1.14 -2.91 -23.15
C GLY A 42 2.00 -1.66 -23.26
N ASP A 43 1.38 -0.49 -23.22
CA ASP A 43 2.04 0.83 -23.21
C ASP A 43 3.16 0.91 -22.16
N GLY A 44 4.24 1.67 -22.48
CA GLY A 44 5.24 2.18 -21.54
C GLY A 44 6.70 1.76 -21.75
N GLU A 45 7.66 2.68 -21.51
CA GLU A 45 9.08 2.37 -21.33
C GLU A 45 9.28 1.51 -20.07
N ASN A 46 10.35 0.71 -20.05
CA ASN A 46 10.76 -0.05 -18.87
C ASN A 46 11.24 0.89 -17.76
N MET A 47 10.86 0.61 -16.51
CA MET A 47 11.35 1.30 -15.32
C MET A 47 11.75 0.31 -14.24
N SER A 48 12.83 0.62 -13.52
CA SER A 48 13.21 -0.12 -12.31
C SER A 48 12.43 0.41 -11.11
N LEU A 49 11.83 -0.49 -10.36
CA LEU A 49 11.09 -0.22 -9.14
C LEU A 49 11.70 -1.01 -8.00
N LYS A 50 12.00 -0.37 -6.86
CA LYS A 50 12.35 -1.05 -5.61
C LYS A 50 11.07 -1.48 -4.89
N LEU A 51 11.01 -2.72 -4.42
CA LEU A 51 9.89 -3.27 -3.67
C LEU A 51 10.40 -3.85 -2.35
N THR A 52 9.72 -3.53 -1.26
CA THR A 52 9.99 -4.04 0.08
C THR A 52 8.80 -4.84 0.58
N ILE A 53 9.05 -6.12 0.80
CA ILE A 53 8.12 -7.07 1.41
C ILE A 53 8.41 -7.15 2.90
N ASN A 54 7.35 -7.10 3.72
CA ASN A 54 7.48 -7.35 5.15
C ASN A 54 7.36 -8.84 5.43
N THR A 55 8.34 -9.40 6.13
CA THR A 55 8.26 -10.73 6.72
C THR A 55 8.09 -10.57 8.24
N PRO A 56 7.21 -11.35 8.89
CA PRO A 56 7.08 -11.28 10.35
C PRO A 56 8.44 -11.51 11.04
N PRO A 57 8.71 -10.83 12.19
CA PRO A 57 9.99 -10.90 12.87
C PRO A 57 10.32 -12.33 13.35
N THR A 58 11.59 -12.73 13.17
CA THR A 58 12.11 -14.07 13.49
C THR A 58 12.59 -14.24 14.94
N VAL A 59 12.45 -13.24 15.82
CA VAL A 59 13.13 -13.22 17.13
C VAL A 59 12.16 -13.37 18.29
N LEU A 60 12.37 -14.42 19.09
CA LEU A 60 11.66 -14.73 20.32
C LEU A 60 12.22 -14.01 21.55
N PRO A 61 11.37 -13.57 22.49
CA PRO A 61 11.72 -13.53 23.92
C PRO A 61 11.95 -14.96 24.44
N LYS A 62 12.92 -15.13 25.33
CA LYS A 62 13.23 -16.43 25.98
C LYS A 62 11.98 -17.07 26.58
N GLY A 63 11.58 -18.24 26.07
CA GLY A 63 10.50 -19.08 26.62
C GLY A 63 9.25 -19.21 25.75
N ALA A 64 9.13 -18.47 24.63
CA ALA A 64 8.01 -18.63 23.71
C ALA A 64 8.30 -19.72 22.65
N THR A 65 7.42 -20.71 22.52
CA THR A 65 7.50 -21.83 21.57
C THR A 65 6.95 -21.51 20.17
N LYS A 66 6.78 -20.23 19.80
CA LYS A 66 5.82 -19.85 18.73
C LYS A 66 6.33 -18.90 17.60
N SER A 67 7.63 -18.70 17.40
CA SER A 67 8.12 -17.88 16.26
C SER A 67 8.22 -18.67 14.96
N GLN A 68 8.05 -17.95 13.85
CA GLN A 68 8.48 -18.33 12.51
C GLN A 68 9.98 -18.66 12.53
N THR A 69 10.42 -19.71 11.83
CA THR A 69 11.86 -19.98 11.65
C THR A 69 12.42 -19.09 10.54
N ALA A 70 13.73 -18.86 10.53
CA ALA A 70 14.38 -18.08 9.48
C ALA A 70 14.14 -18.70 8.09
N GLU A 71 14.08 -20.02 8.01
CA GLU A 71 13.79 -20.77 6.79
C GLU A 71 12.33 -20.59 6.35
N GLU A 72 11.38 -20.50 7.28
CA GLU A 72 9.97 -20.26 6.95
C GLU A 72 9.75 -18.86 6.34
N ALA A 73 10.65 -17.90 6.59
CA ALA A 73 10.61 -16.53 6.06
C ALA A 73 11.41 -16.32 4.76
N SER A 74 12.10 -17.35 4.27
CA SER A 74 13.06 -17.18 3.18
C SER A 74 12.38 -16.87 1.84
N ILE A 75 12.89 -15.84 1.17
CA ILE A 75 12.48 -15.44 -0.18
C ILE A 75 13.73 -15.49 -1.04
N ASN A 76 13.86 -16.50 -1.88
CA ASN A 76 15.06 -16.70 -2.71
C ASN A 76 14.87 -16.15 -4.13
N GLU A 77 13.63 -16.02 -4.57
CA GLU A 77 13.27 -15.50 -5.88
C GLU A 77 11.89 -14.86 -5.81
N ILE A 78 11.64 -13.92 -6.72
CA ILE A 78 10.32 -13.33 -6.88
C ILE A 78 10.02 -13.00 -8.34
N ARG A 79 8.77 -13.24 -8.74
CA ARG A 79 8.24 -12.84 -10.04
C ARG A 79 6.93 -12.10 -9.84
N ILE A 80 6.80 -10.99 -10.55
CA ILE A 80 5.65 -10.09 -10.51
C ILE A 80 4.82 -10.36 -11.76
N LEU A 81 3.53 -10.66 -11.59
CA LEU A 81 2.57 -10.72 -12.69
C LEU A 81 1.75 -9.44 -12.70
N VAL A 82 1.66 -8.80 -13.86
CA VAL A 82 1.03 -7.48 -14.01
C VAL A 82 -0.32 -7.62 -14.70
N PHE A 83 -1.36 -7.11 -14.05
CA PHE A 83 -2.73 -7.12 -14.52
C PHE A 83 -3.23 -5.70 -14.77
N ARG A 84 -4.12 -5.54 -15.74
CA ARG A 84 -4.88 -4.31 -15.99
C ARG A 84 -6.30 -4.70 -16.37
N ASN A 85 -7.30 -4.04 -15.80
CA ASN A 85 -8.72 -4.37 -16.04
C ASN A 85 -9.00 -5.87 -15.92
N ASP A 86 -8.57 -6.47 -14.81
CA ASP A 86 -8.69 -7.91 -14.51
C ASP A 86 -7.94 -8.88 -15.46
N THR A 87 -7.13 -8.36 -16.38
CA THR A 87 -6.49 -9.14 -17.44
C THR A 87 -4.97 -9.14 -17.28
N TYR A 88 -4.35 -10.32 -17.37
CA TYR A 88 -2.89 -10.47 -17.35
C TYR A 88 -2.27 -9.89 -18.62
N ILE A 89 -1.20 -9.10 -18.44
CA ILE A 89 -0.46 -8.48 -19.55
C ILE A 89 0.92 -9.13 -19.72
N TYR A 90 1.76 -9.08 -18.68
CA TYR A 90 3.13 -9.56 -18.71
C TYR A 90 3.64 -9.87 -17.29
N SER A 91 4.83 -10.49 -17.21
CA SER A 91 5.54 -10.73 -15.97
C SER A 91 6.92 -10.05 -15.96
N ALA A 92 7.43 -9.75 -14.76
CA ALA A 92 8.77 -9.23 -14.54
C ALA A 92 9.46 -9.99 -13.41
N GLU A 93 10.76 -10.15 -13.51
CA GLU A 93 11.57 -10.79 -12.46
C GLU A 93 12.07 -9.73 -11.47
N GLY A 94 12.14 -10.12 -10.20
CA GLY A 94 12.85 -9.35 -9.18
C GLY A 94 14.35 -9.68 -9.20
N SER A 95 15.17 -8.64 -9.09
CA SER A 95 16.63 -8.65 -9.09
C SER A 95 17.15 -7.95 -7.83
N ILE A 96 18.32 -8.36 -7.32
CA ILE A 96 18.94 -7.87 -6.07
C ILE A 96 18.04 -8.14 -4.85
N LEU A 97 18.32 -9.19 -4.08
CA LEU A 97 17.57 -9.49 -2.87
C LEU A 97 18.40 -9.10 -1.64
N ASP A 98 17.98 -8.05 -0.95
CA ASP A 98 18.54 -7.70 0.36
C ASP A 98 17.59 -8.20 1.45
N HIS A 99 18.12 -9.01 2.37
CA HIS A 99 17.38 -9.55 3.51
C HIS A 99 17.74 -8.79 4.78
N THR A 100 16.71 -8.30 5.49
CA THR A 100 16.80 -7.90 6.88
C THR A 100 16.06 -8.91 7.77
N ALA A 101 16.11 -8.75 9.09
CA ALA A 101 15.39 -9.61 10.03
C ALA A 101 13.85 -9.55 9.89
N THR A 102 13.32 -8.54 9.19
CA THR A 102 11.87 -8.27 9.10
C THR A 102 11.40 -7.87 7.69
N SER A 103 12.30 -7.82 6.71
CA SER A 103 11.94 -7.42 5.34
C SER A 103 12.87 -8.02 4.29
N THR A 104 12.34 -8.18 3.08
CA THR A 104 13.12 -8.48 1.87
C THR A 104 12.89 -7.38 0.84
N THR A 105 13.96 -6.81 0.32
CA THR A 105 13.93 -5.72 -0.67
C THR A 105 14.47 -6.21 -2.01
N PHE A 106 13.84 -5.82 -3.11
CA PHE A 106 14.31 -6.14 -4.46
C PHE A 106 13.88 -5.14 -5.52
N ASP A 107 14.62 -5.11 -6.63
CA ASP A 107 14.34 -4.26 -7.78
C ASP A 107 13.66 -5.07 -8.89
N ALA A 108 12.61 -4.55 -9.53
CA ALA A 108 11.95 -5.19 -10.66
C ALA A 108 11.75 -4.21 -11.82
N GLU A 109 11.94 -4.70 -13.05
CA GLU A 109 11.76 -3.90 -14.26
C GLU A 109 10.32 -4.03 -14.79
N LEU A 110 9.51 -3.00 -14.53
CA LEU A 110 8.10 -2.94 -14.93
C LEU A 110 7.89 -1.90 -16.03
N LYS A 111 6.88 -2.10 -16.88
CA LYS A 111 6.46 -1.11 -17.88
C LYS A 111 5.58 -0.07 -17.23
N THR A 112 5.86 1.19 -17.54
CA THR A 112 4.99 2.31 -17.12
C THR A 112 3.55 2.11 -17.57
N SER A 113 2.57 2.52 -16.77
CA SER A 113 1.15 2.45 -17.08
C SER A 113 0.40 3.68 -16.56
N SER A 114 -0.35 4.34 -17.45
CA SER A 114 -1.26 5.44 -17.10
C SER A 114 -2.62 4.98 -16.57
N SER A 115 -2.87 3.67 -16.57
CA SER A 115 -4.10 3.04 -16.03
C SER A 115 -3.78 2.27 -14.75
N PRO A 116 -4.77 2.04 -13.87
CA PRO A 116 -4.57 1.19 -12.72
C PRO A 116 -4.07 -0.19 -13.11
N ILE A 117 -3.04 -0.66 -12.41
CA ILE A 117 -2.50 -2.00 -12.56
C ILE A 117 -2.52 -2.71 -11.21
N VAL A 118 -2.65 -4.03 -11.25
CA VAL A 118 -2.50 -4.88 -10.07
C VAL A 118 -1.28 -5.75 -10.25
N LEU A 119 -0.44 -5.78 -9.22
CA LEU A 119 0.75 -6.60 -9.11
C LEU A 119 0.41 -7.82 -8.27
N PHE A 120 0.58 -9.01 -8.84
CA PHE A 120 0.67 -10.25 -8.08
C PHE A 120 2.14 -10.59 -7.90
N LEU A 121 2.61 -10.53 -6.66
CA LEU A 121 3.97 -10.90 -6.28
C LEU A 121 3.97 -12.36 -5.88
N LEU A 122 4.78 -13.18 -6.55
CA LEU A 122 4.93 -14.59 -6.22
C LEU A 122 6.39 -14.88 -5.86
N ALA A 123 6.62 -15.25 -4.60
CA ALA A 123 7.94 -15.66 -4.13
C ALA A 123 8.11 -17.18 -4.25
N ASN A 124 9.34 -17.64 -4.53
CA ASN A 124 9.72 -19.06 -4.56
C ASN A 124 8.80 -19.92 -5.44
N SER A 125 8.41 -19.39 -6.61
CA SER A 125 7.35 -19.93 -7.46
C SER A 125 7.66 -19.87 -8.96
N ASN A 126 8.87 -19.49 -9.38
CA ASN A 126 9.19 -19.28 -10.79
C ASN A 126 8.93 -20.53 -11.63
N GLN A 127 9.35 -21.70 -11.13
CA GLN A 127 9.10 -22.97 -11.81
C GLN A 127 7.60 -23.24 -12.02
N ALA A 128 6.76 -22.91 -11.03
CA ALA A 128 5.31 -23.10 -11.14
C ALA A 128 4.67 -22.10 -12.14
N ILE A 129 5.18 -20.87 -12.19
CA ILE A 129 4.74 -19.85 -13.14
C ILE A 129 5.11 -20.25 -14.57
N ASP A 130 6.33 -20.73 -14.79
CA ASP A 130 6.80 -21.15 -16.12
C ASP A 130 6.03 -22.38 -16.62
N ALA A 131 5.65 -23.30 -15.73
CA ALA A 131 4.83 -24.46 -16.07
C ALA A 131 3.34 -24.12 -16.31
N ALA A 132 2.86 -22.97 -15.83
CA ALA A 132 1.44 -22.61 -15.84
C ALA A 132 0.91 -22.20 -17.23
N ASN A 133 1.78 -21.93 -18.21
CA ASN A 133 1.41 -21.49 -19.57
C ASN A 133 0.40 -20.33 -19.55
N ILE A 134 0.72 -19.28 -18.78
CA ILE A 134 -0.09 -18.08 -18.68
C ILE A 134 0.03 -17.29 -19.99
N ALA A 135 -1.10 -16.85 -20.53
CA ALA A 135 -1.17 -16.09 -21.76
C ALA A 135 -1.67 -14.67 -21.49
N ALA A 136 -1.12 -13.69 -22.19
CA ALA A 136 -1.67 -12.33 -22.19
C ALA A 136 -3.15 -12.39 -22.61
N GLY A 137 -4.03 -11.77 -21.83
CA GLY A 137 -5.48 -11.89 -22.01
C GLY A 137 -6.17 -12.82 -21.00
N ASP A 138 -5.44 -13.69 -20.29
CA ASP A 138 -6.02 -14.48 -19.20
C ASP A 138 -6.56 -13.56 -18.09
N SER A 139 -7.75 -13.86 -17.58
CA SER A 139 -8.30 -13.17 -16.40
C SER A 139 -7.51 -13.49 -15.13
N LYS A 140 -7.60 -12.65 -14.09
CA LYS A 140 -7.02 -12.97 -12.77
C LYS A 140 -7.45 -14.35 -12.28
N SER A 141 -8.73 -14.71 -12.43
CA SER A 141 -9.26 -16.01 -12.00
C SER A 141 -8.61 -17.18 -12.75
N GLU A 142 -8.36 -17.04 -14.05
CA GLU A 142 -7.69 -18.08 -14.84
C GLU A 142 -6.22 -18.21 -14.44
N VAL A 143 -5.50 -17.09 -14.26
CA VAL A 143 -4.10 -17.11 -13.80
C VAL A 143 -3.98 -17.76 -12.43
N LYS A 144 -4.87 -17.41 -11.50
CA LYS A 144 -4.96 -18.04 -10.17
C LYS A 144 -5.08 -19.56 -10.29
N ALA A 145 -6.00 -20.05 -11.12
CA ALA A 145 -6.23 -21.48 -11.31
C ALA A 145 -5.07 -22.22 -12.01
N LYS A 146 -4.33 -21.54 -12.91
CA LYS A 146 -3.21 -22.13 -13.67
C LYS A 146 -1.94 -22.31 -12.84
N ILE A 147 -1.63 -21.39 -11.91
CA ILE A 147 -0.38 -21.44 -11.13
C ILE A 147 -0.53 -22.41 -9.96
N GLN A 148 -0.01 -23.62 -10.16
CA GLN A 148 -0.10 -24.73 -9.23
C GLN A 148 1.28 -25.23 -8.85
N HIS A 149 1.46 -25.62 -7.59
CA HIS A 149 2.64 -26.32 -7.11
C HIS A 149 2.28 -27.77 -6.77
N ALA A 150 3.16 -28.71 -7.08
CA ALA A 150 2.96 -30.10 -6.69
C ALA A 150 3.24 -30.28 -5.19
N PHE A 151 2.39 -31.03 -4.49
CA PHE A 151 2.68 -31.51 -3.14
C PHE A 151 2.93 -33.00 -3.23
N THR A 152 4.06 -33.46 -2.71
CA THR A 152 4.57 -34.81 -2.98
C THR A 152 4.68 -35.63 -1.70
N VAL A 153 5.04 -36.91 -1.84
CA VAL A 153 5.32 -37.79 -0.68
C VAL A 153 6.44 -37.23 0.20
N SER A 154 7.39 -36.46 -0.33
CA SER A 154 8.41 -35.79 0.49
C SER A 154 7.86 -34.57 1.25
N GLY A 155 6.57 -34.24 1.09
CA GLY A 155 5.97 -33.01 1.59
C GLY A 155 6.41 -31.80 0.77
N ILE A 156 6.46 -30.65 1.44
CA ILE A 156 7.02 -29.40 0.94
C ILE A 156 7.91 -28.81 2.03
N SER A 157 9.08 -28.30 1.64
CA SER A 157 10.05 -27.67 2.53
C SER A 157 10.34 -26.25 2.06
N SER A 158 10.92 -25.45 2.95
CA SER A 158 11.45 -24.13 2.61
C SER A 158 12.46 -24.21 1.45
N PRO A 159 12.54 -23.18 0.57
CA PRO A 159 11.76 -21.94 0.60
C PRO A 159 10.31 -22.13 0.14
N PHE A 160 9.34 -21.54 0.85
CA PHE A 160 7.92 -21.77 0.58
C PHE A 160 7.36 -20.84 -0.50
N PRO A 161 6.49 -21.32 -1.40
CA PRO A 161 5.73 -20.45 -2.29
C PRO A 161 4.90 -19.43 -1.51
N MET A 162 5.03 -18.14 -1.82
CA MET A 162 4.28 -17.06 -1.16
C MET A 162 3.61 -16.14 -2.19
N PHE A 163 2.53 -15.51 -1.78
CA PHE A 163 1.75 -14.59 -2.61
C PHE A 163 1.48 -13.27 -1.90
N GLY A 164 1.62 -12.16 -2.61
CA GLY A 164 1.17 -10.84 -2.20
C GLY A 164 0.47 -10.12 -3.36
N GLU A 165 -0.47 -9.24 -3.02
CA GLU A 165 -1.19 -8.40 -3.97
C GLU A 165 -0.91 -6.92 -3.66
N TYR A 166 -0.67 -6.13 -4.69
CA TYR A 166 -0.54 -4.69 -4.55
C TYR A 166 -1.20 -3.98 -5.74
N GLU A 167 -2.06 -3.01 -5.45
CA GLU A 167 -2.75 -2.22 -6.47
C GLU A 167 -2.10 -0.84 -6.62
N LEU A 168 -1.80 -0.48 -7.87
CA LEU A 168 -1.26 0.82 -8.24
C LEU A 168 -2.28 1.56 -9.09
N PRO A 169 -2.63 2.82 -8.76
CA PRO A 169 -3.50 3.62 -9.61
C PRO A 169 -2.85 3.99 -10.97
N SER A 170 -1.52 3.98 -11.03
CA SER A 170 -0.67 4.18 -12.21
C SER A 170 0.78 3.78 -11.88
N LEU A 171 1.63 3.62 -12.89
CA LEU A 171 3.07 3.37 -12.77
C LEU A 171 3.85 4.25 -13.76
N ASP A 172 4.78 5.07 -13.29
CA ASP A 172 5.50 6.05 -14.11
C ASP A 172 6.95 6.26 -13.62
N THR A 173 7.87 6.56 -14.53
CA THR A 173 9.33 6.58 -14.33
C THR A 173 9.86 7.58 -13.30
N PHE A 174 9.02 8.41 -12.70
CA PHE A 174 9.47 9.52 -11.88
C PHE A 174 9.19 9.37 -10.37
N ASN A 175 8.39 8.37 -9.92
CA ASN A 175 7.61 8.54 -8.66
C ASN A 175 7.19 7.31 -7.90
N ASN A 176 6.97 6.20 -8.61
CA ASN A 176 6.81 4.91 -7.97
C ASN A 176 8.15 4.20 -8.18
N ASN A 177 9.18 4.70 -7.49
CA ASN A 177 10.50 4.10 -7.50
C ASN A 177 10.70 3.18 -6.29
N GLU A 178 9.80 3.25 -5.30
CA GLU A 178 9.78 2.38 -4.14
C GLU A 178 8.35 2.03 -3.72
N ILE A 179 8.06 0.75 -3.51
CA ILE A 179 6.84 0.23 -2.90
C ILE A 179 7.24 -0.51 -1.62
N SER A 180 6.57 -0.24 -0.50
CA SER A 180 6.83 -0.91 0.77
C SER A 180 5.53 -1.38 1.44
N GLY A 181 5.67 -2.26 2.43
CA GLY A 181 4.53 -2.75 3.20
C GLY A 181 3.69 -3.82 2.51
N ILE A 182 4.23 -4.49 1.49
CA ILE A 182 3.54 -5.60 0.83
C ILE A 182 3.52 -6.79 1.80
N LYS A 183 2.33 -7.24 2.16
CA LYS A 183 2.12 -8.45 2.95
C LYS A 183 2.15 -9.66 2.02
N MET A 184 2.83 -10.72 2.46
CA MET A 184 2.90 -11.98 1.73
C MET A 184 2.29 -13.10 2.57
N LEU A 185 1.46 -13.93 1.96
CA LEU A 185 0.92 -15.15 2.56
C LEU A 185 1.67 -16.35 2.02
N ARG A 186 2.09 -17.27 2.89
CA ARG A 186 2.54 -18.59 2.46
C ARG A 186 1.39 -19.36 1.85
N SER A 187 1.70 -20.17 0.85
CA SER A 187 0.74 -21.05 0.19
C SER A 187 0.48 -22.34 0.97
N VAL A 188 1.20 -22.55 2.08
CA VAL A 188 1.12 -23.73 2.95
C VAL A 188 0.71 -23.32 4.36
N ALA A 189 0.16 -24.27 5.12
CA ALA A 189 0.02 -24.19 6.56
C ALA A 189 1.18 -24.93 7.26
N ARG A 190 1.37 -24.66 8.55
CA ARG A 190 2.26 -25.40 9.44
C ARG A 190 1.46 -26.19 10.46
N ALA A 191 1.86 -27.43 10.74
CA ALA A 191 1.30 -28.24 11.82
C ALA A 191 2.42 -28.62 12.81
N ASP A 192 2.31 -28.16 14.05
CA ASP A 192 3.16 -28.59 15.16
C ASP A 192 2.39 -29.58 16.04
N ILE A 193 3.06 -30.63 16.50
CA ILE A 193 2.47 -31.69 17.32
C ILE A 193 3.30 -31.80 18.60
N LEU A 194 2.63 -31.67 19.74
CA LEU A 194 3.23 -31.74 21.07
C LEU A 194 2.49 -32.77 21.91
N VAL A 195 3.21 -33.44 22.80
CA VAL A 195 2.61 -34.24 23.87
C VAL A 195 2.69 -33.41 25.16
N ALA A 196 1.57 -33.24 25.85
CA ALA A 196 1.53 -32.50 27.10
C ALA A 196 2.40 -33.18 28.18
N ASP A 197 3.03 -32.37 29.04
CA ASP A 197 3.99 -32.85 30.05
C ASP A 197 3.39 -33.87 31.03
N ASP A 198 2.08 -33.82 31.26
CA ASP A 198 1.34 -34.74 32.13
C ASP A 198 1.02 -36.10 31.48
N VAL A 199 1.24 -36.24 30.17
CA VAL A 199 1.10 -37.51 29.44
C VAL A 199 2.39 -38.31 29.54
N THR A 200 2.58 -39.00 30.66
CA THR A 200 3.81 -39.75 30.95
C THR A 200 3.83 -41.18 30.38
N ASN A 201 2.71 -41.66 29.85
CA ASN A 201 2.53 -43.03 29.37
C ASN A 201 2.66 -43.16 27.84
N PHE A 202 3.14 -42.12 27.15
CA PHE A 202 3.25 -42.08 25.70
C PHE A 202 4.57 -41.44 25.25
N GLU A 203 5.26 -42.12 24.33
CA GLU A 203 6.42 -41.59 23.62
C GLU A 203 6.08 -41.46 22.13
N MET A 204 5.98 -40.23 21.62
CA MET A 204 5.82 -39.95 20.20
C MET A 204 7.13 -40.22 19.46
N VAL A 205 7.07 -41.09 18.47
CA VAL A 205 8.23 -41.51 17.66
C VAL A 205 8.14 -41.01 16.22
N SER A 206 6.95 -40.67 15.74
CA SER A 206 6.80 -40.18 14.37
C SER A 206 5.50 -39.42 14.10
N VAL A 207 5.53 -38.61 13.05
CA VAL A 207 4.36 -37.94 12.48
C VAL A 207 4.33 -38.12 10.96
N GLN A 208 3.13 -38.30 10.41
CA GLN A 208 2.91 -38.50 8.98
C GLN A 208 1.58 -37.88 8.56
N LEU A 209 1.51 -37.27 7.40
CA LEU A 209 0.28 -36.67 6.88
C LEU A 209 -0.39 -37.59 5.87
N TYR A 210 -1.70 -37.77 5.99
CA TYR A 210 -2.53 -38.61 5.13
C TYR A 210 -3.57 -37.79 4.39
N ARG A 211 -3.82 -38.19 3.13
CA ARG A 211 -4.83 -37.61 2.24
C ARG A 211 -4.61 -36.12 2.00
N ALA A 212 -3.36 -35.71 1.88
CA ALA A 212 -3.04 -34.35 1.49
C ALA A 212 -3.31 -34.18 -0.01
N ASN A 213 -3.77 -32.98 -0.38
CA ASN A 213 -3.93 -32.61 -1.78
C ASN A 213 -2.58 -32.71 -2.52
N ASN A 214 -2.55 -33.38 -3.67
CA ASN A 214 -1.34 -33.55 -4.46
C ASN A 214 -0.93 -32.31 -5.25
N LYS A 215 -1.78 -31.29 -5.29
CA LYS A 215 -1.52 -29.98 -5.89
C LYS A 215 -2.09 -28.89 -5.02
N MET A 216 -1.43 -27.75 -5.03
CA MET A 216 -1.85 -26.55 -4.32
C MET A 216 -1.84 -25.36 -5.26
N GLN A 217 -2.83 -24.48 -5.12
CA GLN A 217 -2.88 -23.21 -5.84
C GLN A 217 -2.04 -22.18 -5.09
N ILE A 218 -1.07 -21.55 -5.75
CA ILE A 218 -0.17 -20.60 -5.06
C ILE A 218 -0.91 -19.29 -4.72
N ILE A 219 -1.77 -18.82 -5.62
CA ILE A 219 -2.55 -17.58 -5.39
C ILE A 219 -3.92 -17.95 -4.80
N PRO A 220 -4.39 -17.33 -3.71
CA PRO A 220 -5.72 -17.62 -3.17
C PRO A 220 -6.84 -17.04 -4.04
N ASN A 221 -7.98 -17.73 -4.08
CA ASN A 221 -9.19 -17.28 -4.78
C ASN A 221 -9.77 -16.03 -4.12
N ASN A 222 -9.91 -16.07 -2.79
CA ASN A 222 -10.46 -14.99 -1.98
C ASN A 222 -9.49 -14.63 -0.85
N MET A 223 -9.33 -13.34 -0.61
CA MET A 223 -8.48 -12.79 0.45
C MET A 223 -9.14 -11.54 1.02
N THR A 224 -9.00 -11.33 2.32
CA THR A 224 -9.21 -10.04 3.00
C THR A 224 -7.85 -9.42 3.33
N ASP A 225 -7.77 -8.13 3.67
CA ASP A 225 -6.50 -7.46 4.02
C ASP A 225 -5.70 -8.11 5.17
N ALA A 226 -6.34 -9.03 5.89
CA ALA A 226 -5.81 -9.73 7.06
C ALA A 226 -5.55 -11.23 6.85
N ALA A 227 -6.35 -11.99 6.07
CA ALA A 227 -6.24 -13.46 5.98
C ALA A 227 -7.05 -14.08 4.81
N VAL A 228 -6.89 -15.39 4.57
CA VAL A 228 -7.84 -16.20 3.78
C VAL A 228 -8.95 -16.77 4.65
N THR A 229 -10.16 -16.90 4.11
CA THR A 229 -11.34 -17.44 4.81
C THR A 229 -11.87 -18.74 4.19
N SER A 230 -11.31 -19.17 3.06
CA SER A 230 -11.70 -20.39 2.35
C SER A 230 -10.50 -20.99 1.60
N PRO A 231 -10.36 -22.32 1.55
CA PRO A 231 -9.27 -22.97 0.84
C PRO A 231 -9.39 -22.77 -0.68
N SER A 232 -8.24 -22.64 -1.35
CA SER A 232 -8.15 -22.52 -2.81
C SER A 232 -7.47 -23.76 -3.39
N ILE A 233 -8.27 -24.81 -3.61
CA ILE A 233 -7.81 -26.12 -4.06
C ILE A 233 -7.96 -26.19 -5.58
N PRO A 234 -6.89 -26.55 -6.34
CA PRO A 234 -7.01 -26.77 -7.77
C PRO A 234 -8.05 -27.85 -8.10
N GLY A 235 -8.92 -27.60 -9.08
CA GLY A 235 -9.97 -28.57 -9.47
C GLY A 235 -9.45 -29.90 -10.01
N ASN A 236 -8.16 -29.98 -10.37
CA ASN A 236 -7.44 -31.18 -10.79
C ASN A 236 -6.58 -31.80 -9.66
N SER A 237 -6.71 -31.32 -8.43
CA SER A 237 -6.07 -31.88 -7.24
C SER A 237 -6.87 -33.05 -6.67
N SER A 238 -6.18 -33.98 -6.02
CA SER A 238 -6.80 -35.04 -5.24
C SER A 238 -6.06 -35.26 -3.91
N GLY A 239 -6.82 -35.54 -2.85
CA GLY A 239 -6.32 -35.89 -1.50
C GLY A 239 -5.68 -37.27 -1.45
N SER A 240 -4.64 -37.50 -2.25
CA SER A 240 -4.02 -38.81 -2.48
C SER A 240 -2.64 -38.96 -1.83
N ILE A 241 -2.03 -37.87 -1.38
CA ILE A 241 -0.68 -37.91 -0.84
C ILE A 241 -0.67 -38.43 0.59
N ILE A 242 0.25 -39.35 0.82
CA ILE A 242 0.72 -39.77 2.13
C ILE A 242 2.19 -39.34 2.19
N THR A 243 2.55 -38.50 3.15
CA THR A 243 3.93 -38.02 3.25
C THR A 243 4.86 -39.11 3.77
N SER A 244 6.16 -38.96 3.59
CA SER A 244 7.14 -39.74 4.33
C SER A 244 6.96 -39.52 5.83
N GLU A 245 7.23 -40.56 6.60
CA GLU A 245 7.21 -40.50 8.06
C GLU A 245 8.36 -39.59 8.55
N ILE A 246 8.04 -38.65 9.43
CA ILE A 246 9.01 -37.77 10.09
C ILE A 246 9.29 -38.37 11.45
N SER A 247 10.55 -38.76 11.70
CA SER A 247 10.97 -39.25 13.01
C SER A 247 10.96 -38.14 14.04
N VAL A 248 10.40 -38.43 15.22
CA VAL A 248 10.28 -37.50 16.35
C VAL A 248 11.06 -38.06 17.55
N SER A 249 11.66 -37.14 18.31
CA SER A 249 12.27 -37.44 19.59
C SER A 249 11.88 -36.35 20.59
N GLY A 250 11.79 -36.70 21.88
CA GLY A 250 11.47 -35.70 22.90
C GLY A 250 10.03 -35.20 22.88
N ASN A 251 9.11 -35.96 22.27
CA ASN A 251 7.66 -35.69 22.33
C ASN A 251 7.20 -34.36 21.69
N VAL A 252 8.03 -33.77 20.82
CA VAL A 252 7.74 -32.52 20.11
C VAL A 252 8.14 -32.64 18.64
N SER A 253 7.19 -32.41 17.74
CA SER A 253 7.43 -32.18 16.31
C SER A 253 7.05 -30.75 15.99
N GLN A 254 8.06 -29.90 15.78
CA GLN A 254 7.89 -28.47 15.59
C GLN A 254 8.64 -28.00 14.34
N SER A 255 7.99 -27.19 13.49
CA SER A 255 8.56 -26.68 12.22
C SER A 255 8.97 -27.79 11.24
N GLN A 256 8.31 -28.94 11.32
CA GLN A 256 8.65 -30.13 10.53
C GLN A 256 7.58 -30.52 9.51
N LEU A 257 6.30 -30.27 9.83
CA LEU A 257 5.18 -30.67 8.97
C LEU A 257 4.48 -29.45 8.37
N TYR A 258 4.59 -29.31 7.05
CA TYR A 258 3.90 -28.28 6.27
C TYR A 258 2.84 -28.93 5.38
N VAL A 259 1.68 -28.30 5.32
CA VAL A 259 0.43 -28.94 4.89
C VAL A 259 -0.25 -28.08 3.83
N PRO A 260 -0.72 -28.65 2.69
CA PRO A 260 -1.49 -27.89 1.71
C PRO A 260 -2.91 -27.65 2.21
N GLU A 261 -3.61 -26.69 1.60
CA GLU A 261 -5.01 -26.46 1.92
C GLU A 261 -5.89 -27.67 1.65
N SER A 262 -6.97 -27.80 2.44
CA SER A 262 -7.95 -28.87 2.34
C SER A 262 -9.35 -28.35 2.61
N SER A 263 -10.33 -28.95 1.94
CA SER A 263 -11.75 -28.62 2.10
C SER A 263 -12.38 -29.56 3.12
N ALA A 264 -13.36 -29.06 3.87
CA ALA A 264 -14.17 -29.93 4.71
C ALA A 264 -14.87 -31.00 3.85
N PRO A 265 -14.72 -32.30 4.16
CA PRO A 265 -15.47 -33.35 3.49
C PRO A 265 -16.93 -33.35 3.95
N ASP A 266 -17.78 -34.06 3.20
CA ASP A 266 -19.14 -34.35 3.64
C ASP A 266 -19.14 -35.12 4.98
N GLU A 267 -20.21 -34.95 5.77
CA GLU A 267 -20.31 -35.51 7.13
C GLU A 267 -20.06 -37.03 7.17
N SER A 268 -20.58 -37.77 6.19
CA SER A 268 -20.40 -39.23 6.08
C SER A 268 -19.01 -39.66 5.62
N GLU A 269 -18.18 -38.73 5.16
CA GLU A 269 -16.88 -38.97 4.55
C GLU A 269 -15.71 -38.40 5.37
N LYS A 270 -16.00 -37.84 6.54
CA LYS A 270 -14.99 -37.33 7.48
C LYS A 270 -13.87 -38.33 7.76
N ASP A 271 -14.19 -39.61 7.87
CA ASP A 271 -13.20 -40.64 8.15
C ASP A 271 -12.41 -41.13 6.94
N SER A 272 -12.97 -40.98 5.74
CA SER A 272 -12.42 -41.55 4.52
C SER A 272 -11.74 -40.52 3.61
N LYS A 273 -12.09 -39.24 3.75
CA LYS A 273 -11.60 -38.16 2.86
C LYS A 273 -10.89 -37.00 3.57
N ALA A 274 -11.09 -36.79 4.88
CA ALA A 274 -10.39 -35.70 5.56
C ALA A 274 -8.87 -35.91 5.56
N THR A 275 -8.15 -34.83 5.27
CA THR A 275 -6.71 -34.76 5.54
C THR A 275 -6.49 -34.91 7.04
N CYS A 276 -5.60 -35.82 7.44
CA CYS A 276 -5.36 -36.14 8.84
C CYS A 276 -3.88 -36.40 9.12
N ILE A 277 -3.50 -36.25 10.38
CA ILE A 277 -2.15 -36.53 10.88
C ILE A 277 -2.17 -37.90 11.55
N ILE A 278 -1.22 -38.74 11.21
CA ILE A 278 -0.97 -40.02 11.87
C ILE A 278 0.25 -39.87 12.76
N VAL A 279 0.06 -40.13 14.05
CA VAL A 279 1.10 -40.09 15.06
C VAL A 279 1.48 -41.51 15.41
N GLY A 280 2.75 -41.87 15.19
CA GLY A 280 3.33 -43.10 15.70
C GLY A 280 3.88 -42.87 17.11
N GLY A 281 3.62 -43.81 18.02
CA GLY A 281 4.18 -43.74 19.37
C GLY A 281 4.07 -45.03 20.17
N LYS A 282 4.89 -45.12 21.22
CA LYS A 282 4.88 -46.23 22.16
C LYS A 282 3.97 -45.90 23.33
N TYR A 283 2.94 -46.70 23.52
CA TYR A 283 2.05 -46.60 24.69
C TYR A 283 2.55 -47.53 25.80
N ALA A 284 2.72 -46.98 27.01
CA ALA A 284 3.16 -47.70 28.21
C ALA A 284 4.42 -48.58 28.00
N ASN A 285 5.41 -48.06 27.28
CA ASN A 285 6.65 -48.76 26.88
C ASN A 285 6.44 -50.00 26.00
N GLY A 286 5.30 -50.12 25.32
CA GLY A 286 5.02 -51.18 24.35
C GLY A 286 5.65 -50.94 22.98
N GLU A 287 5.21 -51.74 22.01
CA GLU A 287 5.55 -51.56 20.59
C GLU A 287 4.99 -50.24 20.02
N VAL A 288 5.57 -49.78 18.91
CA VAL A 288 5.04 -48.61 18.20
C VAL A 288 3.64 -48.92 17.66
N THR A 289 2.70 -48.03 17.95
CA THR A 289 1.32 -48.05 17.46
C THR A 289 0.93 -46.69 16.92
N TYR A 290 -0.13 -46.63 16.10
CA TYR A 290 -0.47 -45.45 15.33
C TYR A 290 -1.86 -44.90 15.68
N TYR A 291 -1.95 -43.57 15.76
CA TYR A 291 -3.15 -42.83 16.14
C TYR A 291 -3.47 -41.78 15.09
N ARG A 292 -4.75 -41.54 14.84
CA ARG A 292 -5.22 -40.48 13.94
C ARG A 292 -5.58 -39.23 14.73
N ILE A 293 -5.13 -38.08 14.24
CA ILE A 293 -5.50 -36.74 14.68
C ILE A 293 -6.08 -35.98 13.48
N ASP A 294 -7.22 -35.32 13.68
CA ASP A 294 -7.93 -34.59 12.63
C ASP A 294 -7.85 -33.07 12.86
N PHE A 295 -7.88 -32.31 11.77
CA PHE A 295 -8.01 -30.85 11.81
C PHE A 295 -9.43 -30.48 12.21
N ASN A 296 -9.71 -30.45 13.51
CA ASN A 296 -11.03 -30.17 14.07
C ASN A 296 -10.96 -29.11 15.17
N LEU A 297 -11.08 -27.83 14.78
CA LEU A 297 -10.99 -26.70 15.69
C LEU A 297 -12.22 -26.56 16.61
N GLY A 298 -13.36 -27.15 16.24
CA GLY A 298 -14.60 -27.03 17.02
C GLY A 298 -15.16 -25.59 17.08
N MET A 299 -14.68 -24.70 16.20
CA MET A 299 -15.04 -23.28 16.17
C MET A 299 -15.90 -22.94 14.94
N SER A 300 -16.76 -21.94 15.08
CA SER A 300 -17.55 -21.40 13.96
C SER A 300 -16.63 -20.86 12.85
N GLY A 301 -16.96 -21.11 11.59
CA GLY A 301 -16.15 -20.69 10.44
C GLY A 301 -14.98 -21.63 10.07
N HIS A 302 -14.66 -22.62 10.92
CA HIS A 302 -13.60 -23.60 10.68
C HIS A 302 -14.14 -25.04 10.73
N PRO A 303 -14.81 -25.51 9.66
CA PRO A 303 -15.39 -26.84 9.63
C PRO A 303 -14.32 -27.94 9.71
N PHE A 304 -14.73 -29.10 10.24
CA PHE A 304 -13.89 -30.29 10.36
C PHE A 304 -13.17 -30.62 9.05
N GLY A 305 -11.87 -30.82 9.11
CA GLY A 305 -11.01 -31.20 7.98
C GLY A 305 -10.59 -30.04 7.08
N GLN A 306 -11.08 -28.80 7.32
CA GLN A 306 -10.61 -27.64 6.57
C GLN A 306 -9.21 -27.23 7.03
N ILE A 307 -8.36 -26.91 6.06
CA ILE A 307 -7.02 -26.38 6.28
C ILE A 307 -6.84 -25.15 5.41
N LEU A 308 -6.50 -24.03 6.04
CA LEU A 308 -6.23 -22.74 5.40
C LEU A 308 -4.71 -22.48 5.36
N ARG A 309 -4.23 -21.92 4.25
CA ARG A 309 -2.83 -21.51 4.06
C ARG A 309 -2.41 -20.41 5.04
N ASN A 310 -1.11 -20.23 5.23
CA ASN A 310 -0.52 -19.22 6.12
C ASN A 310 -0.99 -19.29 7.58
N HIS A 311 -1.57 -20.44 7.98
CA HIS A 311 -1.95 -20.70 9.35
C HIS A 311 -0.98 -21.66 10.00
N LYS A 312 -0.80 -21.47 11.30
CA LYS A 312 -0.14 -22.44 12.17
C LYS A 312 -1.19 -23.18 12.99
N TYR A 313 -1.16 -24.51 12.91
CA TYR A 313 -1.96 -25.43 13.70
C TYR A 313 -1.10 -26.06 14.78
N ILE A 314 -1.45 -25.89 16.05
CA ILE A 314 -0.80 -26.58 17.15
C ILE A 314 -1.72 -27.68 17.66
N PHE A 315 -1.26 -28.92 17.57
CA PHE A 315 -1.92 -30.08 18.14
C PHE A 315 -1.26 -30.45 19.46
N ASN A 316 -2.00 -30.33 20.57
CA ASN A 316 -1.53 -30.74 21.88
C ASN A 316 -2.20 -32.06 22.28
N ILE A 317 -1.43 -33.14 22.39
CA ILE A 317 -1.90 -34.45 22.82
C ILE A 317 -2.03 -34.42 24.35
N LEU A 318 -3.28 -34.40 24.82
CA LEU A 318 -3.64 -34.28 26.23
C LEU A 318 -3.77 -35.63 26.93
N LYS A 319 -4.00 -36.71 26.16
CA LYS A 319 -4.19 -38.05 26.73
C LYS A 319 -3.98 -39.13 25.69
N VAL A 320 -3.32 -40.21 26.10
CA VAL A 320 -3.34 -41.50 25.38
C VAL A 320 -3.81 -42.57 26.35
N GLY A 321 -4.89 -43.28 26.00
CA GLY A 321 -5.61 -44.17 26.92
C GLY A 321 -5.46 -45.67 26.65
N MET A 322 -4.99 -46.03 25.45
CA MET A 322 -4.85 -47.43 25.02
C MET A 322 -3.92 -47.51 23.80
N PRO A 323 -3.34 -48.68 23.49
CA PRO A 323 -2.58 -48.87 22.25
C PRO A 323 -3.40 -48.52 21.00
N GLY A 324 -2.74 -47.89 20.03
CA GLY A 324 -3.31 -47.51 18.74
C GLY A 324 -3.44 -48.67 17.76
N LYS A 325 -3.51 -48.36 16.46
CA LYS A 325 -3.51 -49.37 15.39
C LYS A 325 -2.10 -49.90 15.12
N LYS A 326 -2.03 -51.06 14.46
CA LYS A 326 -0.75 -51.72 14.16
C LYS A 326 -0.01 -51.06 13.00
N THR A 327 -0.73 -50.44 12.07
CA THR A 327 -0.13 -49.72 10.94
C THR A 327 -0.71 -48.32 10.79
N PRO A 328 0.04 -47.38 10.19
CA PRO A 328 -0.45 -46.04 9.87
C PRO A 328 -1.74 -46.04 9.03
N GLU A 329 -1.83 -46.96 8.06
CA GLU A 329 -2.97 -47.03 7.12
C GLU A 329 -4.25 -47.52 7.82
N GLU A 330 -4.12 -48.41 8.81
CA GLU A 330 -5.23 -48.82 9.66
C GLU A 330 -5.70 -47.66 10.55
N ALA A 331 -4.78 -46.86 11.08
CA ALA A 331 -5.10 -45.67 11.88
C ALA A 331 -5.85 -44.63 11.03
N ALA A 332 -5.38 -44.36 9.81
CA ALA A 332 -6.00 -43.38 8.91
C ALA A 332 -7.44 -43.73 8.51
N LYS A 333 -7.80 -45.02 8.47
CA LYS A 333 -9.16 -45.50 8.14
C LYS A 333 -10.09 -45.57 9.35
N ALA A 334 -9.56 -45.45 10.56
CA ALA A 334 -10.33 -45.48 11.78
C ALA A 334 -10.70 -44.05 12.23
N PRO A 335 -11.80 -43.89 13.00
CA PRO A 335 -12.02 -42.66 13.74
C PRO A 335 -10.88 -42.41 14.74
N SER A 336 -10.68 -41.15 15.13
CA SER A 336 -9.74 -40.80 16.20
C SER A 336 -10.22 -41.41 17.54
N VAL A 337 -9.53 -42.45 17.99
CA VAL A 337 -9.86 -43.19 19.22
C VAL A 337 -8.57 -43.53 19.96
N GLY A 338 -8.59 -43.44 21.29
CA GLY A 338 -7.47 -43.79 22.14
C GLY A 338 -6.44 -42.68 22.34
N ILE A 339 -6.54 -41.59 21.57
CA ILE A 339 -5.80 -40.34 21.72
C ILE A 339 -6.78 -39.17 21.84
N ILE A 340 -6.47 -38.19 22.69
CA ILE A 340 -7.19 -36.92 22.76
C ILE A 340 -6.19 -35.82 22.46
N SER A 341 -6.51 -35.00 21.48
CA SER A 341 -5.72 -33.82 21.11
C SER A 341 -6.61 -32.59 20.95
N GLU A 342 -6.15 -31.46 21.46
CA GLU A 342 -6.71 -30.15 21.13
C GLU A 342 -5.94 -29.58 19.93
N VAL A 343 -6.63 -28.83 19.07
CA VAL A 343 -6.00 -28.07 17.98
C VAL A 343 -6.30 -26.59 18.13
N GLN A 344 -5.26 -25.77 17.99
CA GLN A 344 -5.36 -24.31 17.97
C GLN A 344 -4.88 -23.79 16.62
N THR A 345 -5.46 -22.70 16.12
CA THR A 345 -5.06 -22.08 14.85
C THR A 345 -4.86 -20.57 14.98
N TRP A 346 -3.96 -20.02 14.17
CA TRP A 346 -3.86 -18.59 13.94
C TRP A 346 -3.22 -18.29 12.60
N ASP A 347 -3.58 -17.14 12.04
CA ASP A 347 -2.89 -16.57 10.88
C ASP A 347 -1.54 -15.97 11.32
N GLU A 348 -0.50 -16.31 10.58
CA GLU A 348 0.86 -15.82 10.82
C GLU A 348 1.07 -14.34 10.45
N ASN A 349 0.02 -13.63 10.02
CA ASN A 349 0.02 -12.15 9.99
C ASN A 349 -0.11 -11.51 11.39
N SER A 350 -0.46 -12.28 12.41
CA SER A 350 -0.45 -11.82 13.82
C SER A 350 0.99 -11.78 14.34
N THR A 351 1.45 -10.60 14.80
CA THR A 351 2.86 -10.37 15.15
C THR A 351 3.23 -11.03 16.49
N ASP A 352 2.26 -11.21 17.40
CA ASP A 352 2.46 -11.88 18.70
C ASP A 352 1.13 -12.46 19.21
N MET A 353 1.19 -13.63 19.86
CA MET A 353 0.07 -14.21 20.61
C MET A 353 0.49 -14.72 21.99
N TYR A 354 -0.31 -14.41 23.02
CA TYR A 354 -0.11 -14.86 24.41
C TYR A 354 -1.18 -15.88 24.82
N PHE A 355 -0.78 -16.85 25.64
CA PHE A 355 -1.61 -17.96 26.11
C PHE A 355 -1.32 -18.28 27.57
N ASP A 356 -2.30 -18.82 28.27
CA ASP A 356 -2.21 -19.32 29.65
C ASP A 356 -2.74 -20.74 29.80
N GLY A 357 -3.12 -21.37 28.68
CA GLY A 357 -3.68 -22.72 28.60
C GLY A 357 -5.19 -22.75 28.44
N GLU A 358 -5.91 -21.66 28.74
CA GLU A 358 -7.38 -21.60 28.63
C GLU A 358 -7.85 -20.44 27.74
N HIS A 359 -7.12 -19.32 27.74
CA HIS A 359 -7.44 -18.12 26.97
C HIS A 359 -6.29 -17.70 26.04
N TYR A 360 -6.54 -16.79 25.10
CA TYR A 360 -5.52 -16.22 24.21
C TYR A 360 -5.77 -14.76 23.82
N ILE A 361 -4.70 -14.03 23.47
CA ILE A 361 -4.78 -12.73 22.79
C ILE A 361 -3.69 -12.59 21.74
N GLY A 362 -4.06 -12.08 20.56
CA GLY A 362 -3.16 -11.77 19.45
C GLY A 362 -3.47 -10.42 18.79
N VAL A 363 -2.42 -9.78 18.28
CA VAL A 363 -2.51 -8.48 17.57
C VAL A 363 -1.79 -8.51 16.22
N SER A 364 -2.28 -7.75 15.24
CA SER A 364 -1.70 -7.70 13.89
C SER A 364 -0.45 -6.81 13.76
N ALA A 365 -0.17 -5.96 14.74
CA ALA A 365 1.02 -5.11 14.77
C ALA A 365 1.34 -4.64 16.20
N ARG A 366 2.62 -4.37 16.48
CA ARG A 366 3.12 -3.73 17.72
C ARG A 366 3.42 -2.25 17.58
N THR A 367 3.44 -1.75 16.36
CA THR A 367 3.68 -0.34 16.05
C THR A 367 2.63 0.14 15.06
N VAL A 368 2.00 1.25 15.39
CA VAL A 368 1.10 2.03 14.54
C VAL A 368 1.89 3.19 13.97
N LEU A 369 1.91 3.35 12.65
CA LEU A 369 2.58 4.47 11.98
C LEU A 369 1.55 5.50 11.51
N LEU A 370 1.66 6.73 12.01
CA LEU A 370 0.81 7.87 11.65
C LEU A 370 1.61 8.96 10.94
N LYS A 371 0.96 9.70 10.03
CA LYS A 371 1.53 10.88 9.36
C LYS A 371 1.53 12.09 10.30
N SER A 372 2.27 13.13 9.93
CA SER A 372 2.54 14.27 10.82
C SER A 372 1.31 15.13 11.15
N TRP A 373 0.23 15.09 10.37
CA TRP A 373 -0.97 15.92 10.58
C TRP A 373 -2.01 15.32 11.55
N ALA A 374 -2.85 16.20 12.09
CA ALA A 374 -4.07 15.80 12.81
C ALA A 374 -5.09 15.18 11.83
N GLY A 375 -5.79 14.14 12.26
CA GLY A 375 -6.68 13.29 11.46
C GLY A 375 -5.98 12.13 10.74
N SER A 376 -4.67 11.92 10.91
CA SER A 376 -4.01 10.72 10.37
C SER A 376 -4.46 9.48 11.13
N THR A 377 -4.81 8.41 10.42
CA THR A 377 -5.35 7.18 11.01
C THR A 377 -4.56 5.93 10.63
N SER A 378 -4.64 4.89 11.47
CA SER A 378 -4.12 3.54 11.20
C SER A 378 -4.85 2.52 12.11
N GLU A 379 -4.82 1.23 11.75
CA GLU A 379 -5.64 0.21 12.39
C GLU A 379 -4.85 -1.06 12.75
N ILE A 380 -5.25 -1.72 13.84
CA ILE A 380 -4.71 -2.98 14.33
C ILE A 380 -5.86 -3.97 14.53
N SER A 381 -5.75 -5.17 13.97
CA SER A 381 -6.70 -6.26 14.26
C SER A 381 -6.32 -6.97 15.56
N VAL A 382 -7.34 -7.34 16.34
CA VAL A 382 -7.20 -8.08 17.61
C VAL A 382 -7.97 -9.39 17.49
N ASN A 383 -7.32 -10.49 17.82
CA ASN A 383 -7.94 -11.81 17.89
C ASN A 383 -7.78 -12.37 19.30
N THR A 384 -8.88 -12.56 20.02
CA THR A 384 -8.89 -13.01 21.41
C THR A 384 -10.23 -13.64 21.74
N ASP A 385 -10.24 -14.63 22.62
CA ASP A 385 -11.45 -15.17 23.24
C ASP A 385 -11.84 -14.43 24.53
N VAL A 386 -10.98 -13.51 24.99
CA VAL A 386 -11.22 -12.66 26.17
C VAL A 386 -12.11 -11.48 25.78
N SER A 387 -13.42 -11.61 26.01
CA SER A 387 -14.40 -10.60 25.60
C SER A 387 -14.35 -9.26 26.37
N ASP A 388 -13.77 -9.25 27.57
CA ASP A 388 -13.72 -8.11 28.49
C ASP A 388 -12.35 -7.41 28.53
N TYR A 389 -11.52 -7.60 27.50
CA TYR A 389 -10.23 -6.91 27.44
C TYR A 389 -10.41 -5.37 27.38
N THR A 390 -9.41 -4.67 27.91
CA THR A 390 -9.36 -3.21 27.98
C THR A 390 -8.13 -2.65 27.28
N ILE A 391 -8.20 -1.37 26.91
CA ILE A 391 -7.05 -0.57 26.47
C ILE A 391 -6.77 0.54 27.48
N GLN A 392 -5.49 0.84 27.68
CA GLN A 392 -5.05 1.87 28.61
C GLN A 392 -3.76 2.52 28.12
N TRP A 393 -3.56 3.82 28.34
CA TRP A 393 -2.27 4.44 28.08
C TRP A 393 -1.16 3.78 28.91
N SER A 394 0.06 3.74 28.39
CA SER A 394 1.21 3.20 29.10
C SER A 394 2.50 3.93 28.74
N ASP A 395 3.57 3.68 29.47
CA ASP A 395 4.91 4.00 28.99
C ASP A 395 5.45 2.92 28.03
N GLU A 396 6.66 3.13 27.51
CA GLU A 396 7.34 2.19 26.60
C GLU A 396 7.60 0.80 27.21
N ASN A 397 7.63 0.70 28.54
CA ASN A 397 7.87 -0.53 29.28
C ASN A 397 6.55 -1.23 29.68
N GLY A 398 5.39 -0.66 29.32
CA GLY A 398 4.07 -1.20 29.64
C GLY A 398 3.59 -0.88 31.06
N ASN A 399 4.19 0.10 31.74
CA ASN A 399 3.63 0.60 32.99
C ASN A 399 2.38 1.42 32.68
N LEU A 400 1.27 1.06 33.32
CA LEU A 400 -0.04 1.59 33.03
C LEU A 400 -0.17 3.05 33.50
N LEU A 401 -0.69 3.92 32.64
CA LEU A 401 -0.93 5.34 32.86
C LEU A 401 -2.43 5.64 32.68
N GLY A 402 -2.98 6.55 33.48
CA GLY A 402 -4.41 6.92 33.39
C GLY A 402 -5.37 5.80 33.80
N VAL A 403 -6.50 5.68 33.12
CA VAL A 403 -7.59 4.73 33.43
C VAL A 403 -7.84 3.81 32.23
N ALA A 404 -8.07 2.53 32.49
CA ALA A 404 -8.42 1.55 31.46
C ALA A 404 -9.83 1.79 30.89
N SER A 405 -10.03 1.42 29.62
CA SER A 405 -11.28 1.60 28.90
C SER A 405 -11.61 0.40 28.02
N GLU A 406 -12.91 0.10 27.89
CA GLU A 406 -13.43 -0.95 27.00
C GLU A 406 -13.94 -0.40 25.66
N THR A 407 -13.80 0.90 25.40
CA THR A 407 -14.35 1.54 24.21
C THR A 407 -13.32 2.45 23.53
N SER A 408 -12.79 3.44 24.25
CA SER A 408 -11.76 4.34 23.73
C SER A 408 -10.93 4.97 24.83
N ILE A 409 -9.68 5.29 24.50
CA ILE A 409 -8.81 6.16 25.30
C ILE A 409 -8.34 7.32 24.42
N GLN A 410 -8.18 8.48 25.03
CA GLN A 410 -7.78 9.69 24.33
C GLN A 410 -6.78 10.46 25.19
N ASN A 411 -5.80 11.09 24.56
CA ASN A 411 -4.97 12.11 25.18
C ASN A 411 -4.92 13.36 24.29
N THR A 412 -4.01 14.29 24.58
CA THR A 412 -3.88 15.52 23.80
C THR A 412 -3.53 15.27 22.34
N ASN A 413 -2.82 14.18 22.02
CA ASN A 413 -2.22 13.93 20.72
C ASN A 413 -2.91 12.82 19.92
N TYR A 414 -3.56 11.86 20.59
CA TYR A 414 -4.05 10.64 19.95
C TYR A 414 -5.40 10.19 20.53
N LEU A 415 -6.20 9.57 19.67
CA LEU A 415 -7.39 8.80 19.99
C LEU A 415 -7.13 7.34 19.64
N VAL A 416 -7.45 6.42 20.54
CA VAL A 416 -7.44 4.97 20.32
C VAL A 416 -8.85 4.46 20.62
N GLN A 417 -9.46 3.74 19.68
CA GLN A 417 -10.86 3.31 19.78
C GLN A 417 -11.00 1.84 19.37
N LEU A 418 -11.71 1.06 20.19
CA LEU A 418 -12.14 -0.28 19.85
C LEU A 418 -13.37 -0.20 18.93
N ARG A 419 -13.30 -0.87 17.78
CA ARG A 419 -14.36 -0.97 16.77
C ARG A 419 -14.69 -2.44 16.51
N GLU A 420 -15.78 -2.65 15.77
CA GLU A 420 -16.19 -3.99 15.31
C GLU A 420 -16.25 -5.04 16.43
N ASN A 421 -17.01 -4.77 17.50
CA ASN A 421 -17.08 -5.67 18.67
C ASN A 421 -15.69 -6.02 19.26
N LYS A 422 -14.77 -5.05 19.25
CA LYS A 422 -13.40 -5.17 19.78
C LYS A 422 -12.48 -6.10 18.96
N THR A 423 -12.80 -6.41 17.69
CA THR A 423 -11.85 -7.12 16.80
C THR A 423 -10.90 -6.18 16.07
N LEU A 424 -11.13 -4.86 16.15
CA LEU A 424 -10.34 -3.83 15.50
C LEU A 424 -10.03 -2.68 16.46
N ILE A 425 -8.79 -2.20 16.47
CA ILE A 425 -8.36 -0.98 17.16
C ILE A 425 -8.03 0.08 16.11
N HIS A 426 -8.78 1.18 16.14
CA HIS A 426 -8.53 2.36 15.32
C HIS A 426 -7.71 3.38 16.11
N VAL A 427 -6.65 3.91 15.50
CA VAL A 427 -5.80 4.93 16.10
C VAL A 427 -5.78 6.16 15.19
N GLU A 428 -6.01 7.33 15.78
CA GLU A 428 -6.05 8.63 15.10
C GLU A 428 -5.14 9.65 15.80
N ALA A 429 -4.41 10.45 15.03
CA ALA A 429 -3.69 11.62 15.55
C ALA A 429 -4.66 12.80 15.72
N LEU A 430 -4.82 13.33 16.92
CA LEU A 430 -5.65 14.51 17.20
C LEU A 430 -4.90 15.84 17.02
N THR A 431 -3.57 15.81 17.09
CA THR A 431 -2.73 17.00 16.86
C THR A 431 -1.63 16.70 15.86
N ARG A 432 -1.16 17.76 15.20
CA ARG A 432 0.03 17.71 14.35
C ARG A 432 1.27 17.42 15.19
N ASN A 433 2.16 16.54 14.71
CA ASN A 433 3.54 16.49 15.18
C ASN A 433 4.36 17.57 14.44
N GLY A 434 4.53 18.72 15.10
CA GLY A 434 5.31 19.85 14.56
C GLY A 434 6.83 19.70 14.68
N ASN A 435 7.34 18.60 15.24
CA ASN A 435 8.77 18.36 15.42
C ASN A 435 9.37 17.64 14.19
N HIS A 436 10.69 17.71 14.02
CA HIS A 436 11.41 17.00 12.96
C HIS A 436 11.57 15.49 13.18
N GLY A 437 11.40 15.02 14.42
CA GLY A 437 11.49 13.61 14.79
C GLY A 437 10.12 12.96 15.00
N GLU A 438 10.09 11.63 15.01
CA GLU A 438 8.91 10.87 15.41
C GLU A 438 8.46 11.28 16.81
N ARG A 439 7.16 11.59 16.96
CA ARG A 439 6.51 11.70 18.25
C ARG A 439 5.90 10.36 18.59
N ASN A 440 6.38 9.77 19.67
CA ASN A 440 5.96 8.43 20.11
C ASN A 440 5.02 8.51 21.30
N ASP A 441 4.09 7.56 21.38
CA ASP A 441 3.23 7.31 22.53
C ASP A 441 2.93 5.81 22.62
N TYR A 442 2.39 5.35 23.73
CA TYR A 442 2.19 3.91 23.96
C TYR A 442 0.86 3.64 24.66
N PHE A 443 0.18 2.60 24.21
CA PHE A 443 -0.96 2.05 24.95
C PHE A 443 -0.79 0.54 25.13
N THR A 444 -1.38 0.02 26.18
CA THR A 444 -1.38 -1.39 26.52
C THR A 444 -2.79 -1.95 26.36
N ILE A 445 -2.90 -3.12 25.74
CA ILE A 445 -4.09 -3.96 25.78
C ILE A 445 -3.94 -4.92 26.95
N GLN A 446 -4.89 -4.90 27.88
CA GLN A 446 -4.97 -5.79 29.03
C GLN A 446 -6.10 -6.79 28.79
N ALA A 447 -5.75 -8.06 28.60
CA ALA A 447 -6.68 -9.18 28.47
C ALA A 447 -6.30 -10.24 29.50
N GLY A 448 -7.15 -10.46 30.51
CA GLY A 448 -6.84 -11.34 31.63
C GLY A 448 -5.49 -10.97 32.28
N GLN A 449 -4.55 -11.91 32.28
CA GLN A 449 -3.21 -11.72 32.83
C GLN A 449 -2.19 -11.08 31.86
N TRP A 450 -2.52 -10.92 30.58
CA TRP A 450 -1.57 -10.42 29.59
C TRP A 450 -1.60 -8.92 29.42
N LYS A 451 -0.42 -8.37 29.16
CA LYS A 451 -0.17 -6.97 28.82
C LYS A 451 0.51 -6.88 27.48
N VAL A 452 -0.20 -6.36 26.49
CA VAL A 452 0.28 -6.19 25.11
C VAL A 452 0.53 -4.71 24.87
N VAL A 453 1.79 -4.28 24.99
CA VAL A 453 2.18 -2.88 24.69
C VAL A 453 2.20 -2.64 23.18
N ILE A 454 1.64 -1.52 22.75
CA ILE A 454 1.58 -1.03 21.37
C ILE A 454 2.22 0.36 21.31
N LYS A 455 3.17 0.55 20.39
CA LYS A 455 3.76 1.87 20.07
C LYS A 455 2.90 2.60 19.05
N ILE A 456 2.60 3.87 19.29
CA ILE A 456 2.15 4.84 18.28
C ILE A 456 3.36 5.65 17.87
N ALA A 457 3.74 5.62 16.61
CA ALA A 457 4.79 6.43 16.02
C ALA A 457 4.15 7.42 15.05
N GLN A 458 4.09 8.71 15.42
CA GLN A 458 3.67 9.76 14.52
C GLN A 458 4.88 10.44 13.91
N LEU A 459 5.02 10.34 12.59
CA LEU A 459 6.14 10.93 11.87
C LEU A 459 6.24 12.44 12.16
N GLY A 460 7.48 12.90 12.31
CA GLY A 460 7.80 14.32 12.32
C GLY A 460 7.61 14.92 10.94
N TYR A 461 7.52 16.24 10.89
CA TYR A 461 7.59 16.96 9.63
C TYR A 461 9.07 17.15 9.25
N ALA A 462 9.49 16.60 8.13
CA ALA A 462 10.81 16.86 7.57
C ALA A 462 10.83 18.30 7.03
N ALA A 463 11.71 19.14 7.57
CA ALA A 463 12.21 20.31 6.86
C ALA A 463 13.52 20.77 7.51
N THR A 464 14.63 20.58 6.82
CA THR A 464 15.81 21.40 7.09
C THR A 464 15.56 22.82 6.57
N LEU A 465 16.39 23.78 6.97
CA LEU A 465 16.38 25.20 6.53
C LEU A 465 16.51 25.40 4.99
N GLU A 466 16.52 24.34 4.18
CA GLU A 466 16.79 24.34 2.73
C GLU A 466 15.55 24.06 1.86
N GLU A 467 14.40 23.69 2.45
CA GLU A 467 13.26 23.19 1.70
C GLU A 467 12.30 24.29 1.22
N VAL A 468 12.60 24.82 0.03
CA VAL A 468 11.76 25.80 -0.67
C VAL A 468 10.69 25.10 -1.51
N VAL A 469 9.42 25.54 -1.43
CA VAL A 469 8.34 25.09 -2.33
C VAL A 469 8.37 25.95 -3.60
N ARG A 470 8.58 25.30 -4.74
CA ARG A 470 8.74 25.95 -6.05
C ARG A 470 7.42 25.94 -6.80
N VAL A 471 6.90 27.11 -7.09
CA VAL A 471 5.61 27.33 -7.76
C VAL A 471 5.85 27.90 -9.15
N LEU A 472 5.30 27.25 -10.17
CA LEU A 472 5.25 27.77 -11.53
C LEU A 472 3.83 28.25 -11.85
N SER A 473 3.71 29.47 -12.36
CA SER A 473 2.47 30.00 -12.94
C SER A 473 2.73 30.57 -14.34
N PHE A 474 1.66 30.90 -15.07
CA PHE A 474 1.75 31.36 -16.45
C PHE A 474 1.25 32.79 -16.62
N THR A 475 2.01 33.61 -17.38
CA THR A 475 1.75 35.04 -17.59
C THR A 475 0.38 35.29 -18.22
N ASN A 476 -0.61 35.61 -17.38
CA ASN A 476 -1.95 36.06 -17.73
C ASN A 476 -2.68 36.54 -16.45
N VAL A 477 -3.99 36.77 -16.53
CA VAL A 477 -4.87 37.13 -15.42
C VAL A 477 -4.72 36.13 -14.26
N GLY A 478 -4.35 36.65 -13.09
CA GLY A 478 -4.15 35.88 -11.88
C GLY A 478 -2.82 35.14 -11.77
N ASP A 479 -1.79 35.53 -12.53
CA ASP A 479 -0.45 34.97 -12.35
C ASP A 479 0.06 35.14 -10.90
N LEU A 480 0.80 34.13 -10.45
CA LEU A 480 1.47 34.12 -9.15
C LEU A 480 2.98 34.25 -9.34
N GLY A 481 3.43 34.92 -10.42
CA GLY A 481 4.79 34.94 -10.97
C GLY A 481 5.64 36.17 -10.59
N THR A 482 6.90 36.26 -11.02
CA THR A 482 7.97 37.09 -10.40
C THR A 482 7.70 38.60 -10.38
N GLY A 483 6.87 39.06 -9.45
CA GLY A 483 6.54 40.47 -9.26
C GLY A 483 7.67 41.27 -8.60
N TYR A 484 8.44 41.97 -9.42
CA TYR A 484 8.73 43.39 -9.21
C TYR A 484 8.51 44.06 -10.56
N SER A 485 7.66 45.08 -10.64
CA SER A 485 7.77 46.06 -11.74
C SER A 485 9.15 46.71 -11.67
N SER A 486 9.60 47.32 -12.78
CA SER A 486 10.92 47.98 -12.86
C SER A 486 11.12 49.12 -11.84
N ASP A 487 10.08 49.52 -11.12
CA ASP A 487 10.08 50.50 -10.02
C ASP A 487 10.01 49.87 -8.61
N GLY A 488 10.02 48.53 -8.49
CA GLY A 488 10.04 47.83 -7.20
C GLY A 488 8.65 47.55 -6.59
N THR A 489 7.57 47.66 -7.36
CA THR A 489 6.20 47.37 -6.89
C THR A 489 5.78 45.92 -7.22
N LEU A 490 5.07 45.23 -6.32
CA LEU A 490 4.58 43.86 -6.57
C LEU A 490 3.51 43.86 -7.69
N ASN A 491 3.52 42.86 -8.58
CA ASN A 491 2.42 42.63 -9.51
C ASN A 491 1.11 42.39 -8.71
N ALA A 492 0.04 43.13 -9.03
CA ALA A 492 -1.12 43.31 -8.16
C ALA A 492 -1.93 42.01 -7.89
N SER A 493 -1.80 41.02 -8.78
CA SER A 493 -2.64 39.82 -8.79
C SER A 493 -2.30 38.78 -7.72
N GLY A 494 -1.05 38.70 -7.21
CA GLY A 494 -0.65 37.68 -6.22
C GLY A 494 -0.08 38.24 -4.91
N ALA A 495 -0.05 39.57 -4.77
CA ALA A 495 0.75 40.27 -3.77
C ALA A 495 0.32 39.95 -2.32
N ALA A 496 -0.98 39.96 -2.01
CA ALA A 496 -1.47 39.71 -0.65
C ALA A 496 -1.21 38.27 -0.19
N MET A 497 -1.53 37.29 -1.05
CA MET A 497 -1.24 35.88 -0.77
C MET A 497 0.25 35.68 -0.48
N ARG A 498 1.13 36.26 -1.30
CA ARG A 498 2.58 36.16 -1.09
C ARG A 498 3.05 36.79 0.21
N GLN A 499 2.45 37.90 0.64
CA GLN A 499 2.79 38.48 1.94
C GLN A 499 2.38 37.55 3.09
N ILE A 500 1.20 36.91 3.01
CA ILE A 500 0.77 35.89 3.96
C ILE A 500 1.76 34.71 3.96
N LEU A 501 2.12 34.18 2.78
CA LEU A 501 3.06 33.06 2.68
C LEU A 501 4.45 33.45 3.22
N ASN A 502 4.99 34.61 2.87
CA ASN A 502 6.31 35.04 3.35
C ASN A 502 6.36 35.25 4.87
N TYR A 503 5.25 35.66 5.49
CA TYR A 503 5.21 35.91 6.93
C TYR A 503 4.95 34.64 7.74
N TYR A 504 4.07 33.77 7.25
CA TYR A 504 3.58 32.62 8.01
C TYR A 504 4.15 31.26 7.55
N PHE A 505 4.90 31.22 6.44
CA PHE A 505 5.49 30.02 5.83
C PHE A 505 6.99 30.22 5.55
N TYR A 506 7.74 30.48 6.61
CA TYR A 506 9.19 30.77 6.61
C TYR A 506 9.84 30.21 7.88
N PRO A 507 11.18 30.08 7.99
CA PRO A 507 11.79 29.54 9.20
C PRO A 507 11.37 30.30 10.46
N ALA A 508 11.02 29.56 11.51
CA ALA A 508 10.52 30.08 12.79
C ALA A 508 9.16 30.83 12.73
N SER A 509 8.35 30.58 11.70
CA SER A 509 6.96 31.06 11.60
C SER A 509 5.93 29.99 12.01
N LEU A 510 4.64 30.21 11.72
CA LEU A 510 3.57 29.25 12.05
C LEU A 510 3.67 27.94 11.25
N ILE A 511 4.14 28.02 10.00
CA ILE A 511 4.47 26.87 9.16
C ILE A 511 5.96 26.92 8.85
N ASP A 512 6.73 26.10 9.55
CA ASP A 512 8.19 26.08 9.42
C ASP A 512 8.61 25.42 8.08
N MET A 513 9.26 26.17 7.19
CA MET A 513 9.76 25.72 5.88
C MET A 513 10.76 26.72 5.31
N GLY A 514 11.51 26.37 4.26
CA GLY A 514 12.49 27.26 3.62
C GLY A 514 11.88 28.45 2.84
N GLY A 515 10.55 28.51 2.74
CA GLY A 515 9.80 29.54 2.01
C GLY A 515 9.36 29.09 0.61
N TYR A 516 8.76 30.01 -0.15
CA TYR A 516 8.30 29.73 -1.52
C TYR A 516 9.17 30.42 -2.57
N SER A 517 9.42 29.72 -3.68
CA SER A 517 10.00 30.29 -4.88
C SER A 517 8.97 30.29 -6.00
N PHE A 518 8.54 31.49 -6.39
CA PHE A 518 7.55 31.66 -7.45
C PHE A 518 8.22 32.05 -8.76
N ASN A 519 7.90 31.32 -9.83
CA ASN A 519 8.38 31.58 -11.17
C ASN A 519 7.22 31.72 -12.15
N GLU A 520 7.50 32.38 -13.27
CA GLU A 520 6.51 32.69 -14.29
C GLU A 520 7.01 32.31 -15.68
N MET A 521 6.09 31.83 -16.53
CA MET A 521 6.36 31.59 -17.93
C MET A 521 5.26 32.13 -18.84
N ALA A 522 5.63 32.66 -20.00
CA ALA A 522 4.67 33.20 -20.97
C ALA A 522 3.67 32.15 -21.46
N GLN A 523 2.39 32.49 -21.60
CA GLN A 523 1.38 31.55 -22.09
C GLN A 523 1.66 30.95 -23.46
N THR A 524 2.46 31.63 -24.30
CA THR A 524 2.87 31.09 -25.60
C THR A 524 3.66 29.80 -25.49
N VAL A 525 4.30 29.51 -24.34
CA VAL A 525 5.07 28.25 -24.16
C VAL A 525 4.17 27.04 -23.92
N ILE A 526 2.95 27.27 -23.42
CA ILE A 526 1.99 26.20 -23.12
C ILE A 526 0.94 26.04 -24.21
N SER A 527 0.73 27.01 -25.10
CA SER A 527 -0.42 27.11 -26.01
C SER A 527 -0.07 26.92 -27.50
N GLY A 528 -1.10 26.72 -28.34
CA GLY A 528 -0.92 26.52 -29.78
C GLY A 528 -0.19 25.20 -30.09
N SER A 529 0.85 25.25 -30.93
CA SER A 529 1.70 24.10 -31.23
C SER A 529 2.83 23.88 -30.21
N ASN A 530 2.99 24.78 -29.23
CA ASN A 530 4.06 24.69 -28.25
C ASN A 530 3.67 23.75 -27.10
N THR A 531 4.66 23.00 -26.63
CA THR A 531 4.51 22.05 -25.51
C THR A 531 5.55 22.39 -24.46
N LEU A 532 5.10 22.69 -23.24
CA LEU A 532 6.02 22.91 -22.14
C LEU A 532 6.72 21.59 -21.77
N ALA A 533 8.04 21.60 -21.82
CA ALA A 533 8.85 20.39 -21.68
C ALA A 533 8.83 19.85 -20.24
N ALA A 534 8.69 18.53 -20.11
CA ALA A 534 8.56 17.85 -18.81
C ALA A 534 9.77 18.06 -17.89
N ASN A 535 10.97 18.22 -18.43
CA ASN A 535 12.18 18.49 -17.65
C ASN A 535 12.13 19.88 -16.97
N ILE A 536 11.52 20.87 -17.61
CA ILE A 536 11.29 22.20 -16.99
C ILE A 536 10.24 22.07 -15.90
N MET A 537 9.17 21.33 -16.17
CA MET A 537 8.10 21.07 -15.20
C MET A 537 8.63 20.40 -13.93
N ALA A 538 9.63 19.52 -14.07
CA ALA A 538 10.17 18.72 -12.97
C ALA A 538 10.82 19.54 -11.85
N ASP A 539 11.28 20.76 -12.13
CA ASP A 539 11.89 21.67 -11.17
C ASP A 539 10.89 22.32 -10.21
N TYR A 540 9.59 22.16 -10.47
CA TYR A 540 8.51 22.78 -9.70
C TYR A 540 7.67 21.75 -8.94
N ASP A 541 7.24 22.14 -7.74
CA ASP A 541 6.39 21.37 -6.84
C ASP A 541 4.91 21.71 -7.03
N VAL A 542 4.59 22.95 -7.40
CA VAL A 542 3.22 23.41 -7.64
C VAL A 542 3.12 24.03 -9.02
N MET A 543 2.08 23.67 -9.78
CA MET A 543 1.76 24.31 -11.05
C MET A 543 0.40 24.97 -10.97
N PHE A 544 0.36 26.23 -11.40
CA PHE A 544 -0.87 27.00 -11.45
C PHE A 544 -1.22 27.41 -12.88
N TYR A 545 -2.25 26.76 -13.41
CA TYR A 545 -2.92 27.16 -14.65
C TYR A 545 -3.92 28.27 -14.34
N THR A 546 -3.54 29.49 -14.70
CA THR A 546 -4.24 30.75 -14.39
C THR A 546 -5.59 30.89 -15.13
N TYR A 547 -6.35 31.94 -14.79
CA TYR A 547 -7.74 32.18 -15.21
C TYR A 547 -7.99 32.27 -16.72
N ASP A 548 -6.95 32.41 -17.55
CA ASP A 548 -7.10 32.37 -19.02
C ASP A 548 -6.04 31.48 -19.69
N SER A 549 -5.58 30.44 -18.99
CA SER A 549 -4.63 29.47 -19.55
C SER A 549 -5.28 28.55 -20.60
N LYS A 550 -4.56 28.30 -21.69
CA LYS A 550 -5.00 27.46 -22.84
C LYS A 550 -3.90 26.46 -23.22
N PRO A 551 -3.61 25.47 -22.36
CA PRO A 551 -2.55 24.52 -22.65
C PRO A 551 -2.87 23.67 -23.88
N SER A 552 -1.85 23.43 -24.70
CA SER A 552 -1.87 22.51 -25.82
C SER A 552 -2.01 21.08 -25.33
N THR A 553 -2.42 20.18 -26.22
CA THR A 553 -2.54 18.75 -25.90
C THR A 553 -1.23 18.18 -25.32
N GLY A 554 -0.08 18.57 -25.88
CA GLY A 554 1.22 18.12 -25.36
C GLY A 554 1.52 18.65 -23.97
N THR A 555 1.23 19.93 -23.69
CA THR A 555 1.38 20.50 -22.35
C THR A 555 0.45 19.82 -21.33
N ILE A 556 -0.78 19.51 -21.72
CA ILE A 556 -1.75 18.81 -20.86
C ILE A 556 -1.20 17.43 -20.48
N VAL A 557 -0.72 16.65 -21.47
CA VAL A 557 -0.10 15.35 -21.23
C VAL A 557 1.06 15.48 -20.24
N ASN A 558 1.97 16.43 -20.47
CA ASN A 558 3.12 16.65 -19.59
C ASN A 558 2.70 17.11 -18.19
N THR A 559 1.61 17.87 -18.05
CA THR A 559 1.07 18.32 -16.75
C THR A 559 0.48 17.18 -15.95
N LEU A 560 -0.32 16.33 -16.60
CA LEU A 560 -0.90 15.16 -15.95
C LEU A 560 0.18 14.17 -15.53
N GLN A 561 1.19 13.97 -16.40
CA GLN A 561 2.39 13.23 -16.05
C GLN A 561 3.07 13.89 -14.86
N TRP A 562 3.40 15.18 -14.92
CA TRP A 562 4.04 15.90 -13.81
C TRP A 562 3.27 15.76 -12.48
N LEU A 563 1.95 15.87 -12.47
CA LEU A 563 1.14 15.74 -11.25
C LEU A 563 1.06 14.30 -10.73
N ASN A 564 0.75 13.36 -11.62
CA ASN A 564 0.67 11.93 -11.28
C ASN A 564 2.01 11.37 -10.91
N ASN A 565 3.03 12.07 -11.40
CA ASN A 565 4.36 11.81 -11.09
C ASN A 565 4.50 11.93 -9.55
N LYS A 566 5.06 13.00 -8.99
CA LYS A 566 5.42 12.89 -7.56
C LYS A 566 4.17 13.04 -6.69
N LYS A 567 4.10 12.24 -5.61
CA LYS A 567 3.05 12.43 -4.58
C LYS A 567 3.18 13.77 -3.87
N ASN A 568 4.30 14.46 -4.05
CA ASN A 568 4.61 15.75 -3.48
C ASN A 568 4.41 16.93 -4.46
N ARG A 569 3.47 16.78 -5.40
CA ARG A 569 3.10 17.82 -6.37
C ARG A 569 1.63 18.19 -6.28
N VAL A 570 1.35 19.46 -6.49
CA VAL A 570 -0.02 20.00 -6.44
C VAL A 570 -0.34 20.79 -7.70
N LEU A 571 -1.43 20.41 -8.37
CA LEU A 571 -1.95 21.15 -9.51
C LEU A 571 -3.05 22.11 -9.05
N ILE A 572 -2.96 23.36 -9.50
CA ILE A 572 -3.99 24.37 -9.33
C ILE A 572 -4.52 24.71 -10.73
N VAL A 573 -5.83 24.59 -10.93
CA VAL A 573 -6.48 24.90 -12.22
C VAL A 573 -7.61 25.89 -12.01
N ALA A 574 -7.48 27.04 -12.66
CA ALA A 574 -8.51 28.08 -12.64
C ALA A 574 -9.43 28.02 -13.86
N ALA A 575 -10.66 28.49 -13.70
CA ALA A 575 -11.68 28.61 -14.74
C ALA A 575 -12.46 29.92 -14.54
N ASP A 576 -12.38 30.81 -15.52
CA ASP A 576 -12.98 32.15 -15.48
C ASP A 576 -13.95 32.31 -16.67
N TRP A 577 -13.43 32.39 -17.89
CA TRP A 577 -14.22 32.60 -19.11
C TRP A 577 -14.19 31.41 -20.10
N THR A 578 -15.17 31.38 -21.01
CA THR A 578 -15.38 30.35 -22.03
C THR A 578 -14.08 29.89 -22.71
N GLY A 579 -13.72 28.63 -22.49
CA GLY A 579 -12.57 27.98 -23.12
C GLY A 579 -11.27 28.06 -22.31
N THR A 580 -11.25 28.73 -21.16
CA THR A 580 -10.13 28.65 -20.21
C THR A 580 -9.97 27.24 -19.69
N ASN A 581 -8.76 26.67 -19.81
CA ASN A 581 -8.37 25.36 -19.30
C ASN A 581 -9.31 24.20 -19.67
N ILE A 582 -10.23 24.39 -20.62
CA ILE A 582 -11.31 23.44 -20.93
C ILE A 582 -10.77 22.06 -21.26
N ASN A 583 -9.68 22.00 -22.03
CA ASN A 583 -9.05 20.75 -22.42
C ASN A 583 -8.32 20.09 -21.23
N LEU A 584 -7.73 20.88 -20.33
CA LEU A 584 -7.08 20.36 -19.12
C LEU A 584 -8.11 19.83 -18.13
N LEU A 585 -9.18 20.59 -17.87
CA LEU A 585 -10.29 20.19 -17.00
C LEU A 585 -11.00 18.93 -17.53
N SER A 586 -11.23 18.87 -18.85
CA SER A 586 -11.75 17.68 -19.52
C SER A 586 -10.82 16.47 -19.35
N ALA A 587 -9.50 16.66 -19.48
CA ALA A 587 -8.53 15.59 -19.28
C ALA A 587 -8.41 15.12 -17.82
N LEU A 588 -8.82 15.96 -16.86
CA LEU A 588 -8.96 15.58 -15.44
C LEU A 588 -10.25 14.79 -15.16
N GLY A 589 -11.16 14.70 -16.14
CA GLY A 589 -12.44 14.01 -16.03
C GLY A 589 -13.53 14.85 -15.37
N ASP A 590 -13.33 16.16 -15.26
CA ASP A 590 -14.29 17.09 -14.65
C ASP A 590 -15.01 17.89 -15.74
N THR A 591 -16.34 17.98 -15.63
CA THR A 591 -17.13 18.80 -16.56
C THR A 591 -17.38 20.16 -15.94
N TRP A 592 -16.83 21.21 -16.55
CA TRP A 592 -16.98 22.59 -16.12
C TRP A 592 -17.92 23.35 -17.04
N ASP A 593 -18.73 24.21 -16.44
CA ASP A 593 -19.60 25.17 -17.12
C ASP A 593 -19.06 26.59 -16.86
N TRP A 594 -19.12 27.43 -17.89
CA TRP A 594 -18.75 28.85 -17.81
C TRP A 594 -20.01 29.69 -17.79
N ILE A 595 -20.14 30.53 -16.78
CA ILE A 595 -21.30 31.36 -16.55
C ILE A 595 -20.94 32.81 -16.82
N TYR A 596 -21.79 33.50 -17.58
CA TYR A 596 -21.79 34.97 -17.64
C TYR A 596 -23.00 35.49 -16.87
N LYS A 597 -22.75 36.08 -15.70
CA LYS A 597 -23.81 36.65 -14.87
C LYS A 597 -23.33 37.81 -14.00
N ASP A 598 -23.62 39.01 -14.49
CA ASP A 598 -23.37 40.29 -13.80
C ASP A 598 -24.52 40.64 -12.84
N ASP A 599 -24.72 39.82 -11.80
CA ASP A 599 -25.75 40.05 -10.77
C ASP A 599 -25.19 40.56 -9.44
N GLY A 600 -23.88 40.88 -9.38
CA GLY A 600 -23.21 41.39 -8.17
C GLY A 600 -23.19 40.42 -6.97
N GLY A 601 -23.68 39.19 -7.14
CA GLY A 601 -23.62 38.09 -6.18
C GLY A 601 -22.20 37.62 -5.80
N ASN A 602 -22.12 36.83 -4.73
CA ASN A 602 -20.89 36.29 -4.14
C ASN A 602 -20.98 34.76 -4.07
N PHE A 603 -19.85 34.09 -3.86
CA PHE A 603 -19.81 32.66 -3.57
C PHE A 603 -20.13 32.38 -2.10
N LYS A 604 -20.80 31.24 -1.88
CA LYS A 604 -21.18 30.75 -0.55
C LYS A 604 -20.13 29.80 -0.03
N PHE A 605 -19.80 29.96 1.24
CA PHE A 605 -19.02 28.99 1.98
C PHE A 605 -19.78 27.66 2.12
N VAL A 606 -19.06 26.55 1.98
CA VAL A 606 -19.60 25.21 2.29
C VAL A 606 -19.42 24.95 3.77
N GLU A 607 -20.52 24.59 4.45
CA GLU A 607 -20.49 24.32 5.89
C GLU A 607 -19.42 23.29 6.27
N PRO A 608 -18.79 23.43 7.44
CA PRO A 608 -17.77 22.50 7.88
C PRO A 608 -18.29 21.06 8.01
N THR A 609 -17.48 20.13 7.54
CA THR A 609 -17.63 18.67 7.64
C THR A 609 -16.30 18.06 8.04
N GLU A 610 -16.30 16.80 8.45
CA GLU A 610 -15.06 16.07 8.71
C GLU A 610 -14.09 16.12 7.51
N ALA A 611 -14.63 15.94 6.29
CA ALA A 611 -13.85 15.95 5.05
C ALA A 611 -13.15 17.29 4.77
N ASN A 612 -13.85 18.42 4.99
CA ASN A 612 -13.32 19.76 4.70
C ASN A 612 -12.69 20.47 5.92
N SER A 613 -12.72 19.85 7.11
CA SER A 613 -12.30 20.44 8.38
C SER A 613 -10.93 21.09 8.35
N ILE A 614 -9.95 20.49 7.66
CA ILE A 614 -8.59 21.04 7.56
C ILE A 614 -8.52 22.41 6.86
N PHE A 615 -9.51 22.74 6.04
CA PHE A 615 -9.62 24.01 5.34
C PHE A 615 -10.47 25.02 6.12
N THR A 616 -11.38 24.52 6.98
CA THR A 616 -12.50 25.30 7.52
C THR A 616 -12.50 25.47 9.05
N GLN A 617 -11.98 24.52 9.82
CA GLN A 617 -12.03 24.52 11.30
C GLN A 617 -10.69 24.16 11.94
N THR A 618 -10.04 23.09 11.48
CA THR A 618 -8.85 22.49 12.10
C THR A 618 -7.55 22.91 11.41
N GLY A 619 -7.66 23.77 10.40
CA GLY A 619 -6.50 24.32 9.71
C GLY A 619 -5.65 25.23 10.61
N PRO A 620 -4.35 25.35 10.33
CA PRO A 620 -3.40 26.04 11.21
C PRO A 620 -3.65 27.54 11.34
N PHE A 621 -4.41 28.14 10.43
CA PHE A 621 -4.71 29.57 10.42
C PHE A 621 -6.04 29.94 11.08
N GLY A 622 -6.73 28.95 11.65
CA GLY A 622 -8.00 29.15 12.35
C GLY A 622 -9.22 28.82 11.49
N GLY A 623 -10.39 28.95 12.12
CA GLY A 623 -11.67 28.62 11.51
C GLY A 623 -12.22 29.72 10.61
N VAL A 624 -12.99 29.32 9.61
CA VAL A 624 -13.71 30.19 8.68
C VAL A 624 -15.19 30.24 9.10
N SER A 625 -15.75 31.43 9.27
CA SER A 625 -17.16 31.58 9.67
C SER A 625 -18.11 30.99 8.63
N SER A 626 -19.18 30.33 9.07
CA SER A 626 -20.24 29.83 8.19
C SER A 626 -20.99 30.95 7.45
N SER A 627 -20.99 32.17 8.00
CA SER A 627 -21.57 33.36 7.36
C SER A 627 -20.63 34.03 6.34
N SER A 628 -19.47 33.43 6.05
CA SER A 628 -18.46 34.03 5.16
C SER A 628 -18.96 34.11 3.73
N VAL A 629 -18.60 35.23 3.10
CA VAL A 629 -18.98 35.54 1.72
C VAL A 629 -17.72 35.80 0.92
N PHE A 630 -17.59 35.14 -0.24
CA PHE A 630 -16.38 35.20 -1.05
C PHE A 630 -16.65 35.93 -2.37
N GLY A 631 -15.83 36.93 -2.68
CA GLY A 631 -16.01 37.78 -3.86
C GLY A 631 -15.74 37.06 -5.18
N ARG A 632 -16.47 37.49 -6.22
CA ARG A 632 -16.19 37.21 -7.64
C ARG A 632 -15.30 38.29 -8.22
N THR A 633 -14.41 37.98 -9.15
CA THR A 633 -13.57 39.01 -9.78
C THR A 633 -14.39 39.84 -10.74
N ASP A 634 -15.20 39.19 -11.57
CA ASP A 634 -16.15 39.86 -12.46
C ASP A 634 -17.42 39.02 -12.72
N ALA A 635 -18.09 39.26 -13.84
CA ALA A 635 -19.32 38.57 -14.23
C ALA A 635 -19.08 37.19 -14.86
N TYR A 636 -17.85 36.88 -15.24
CA TYR A 636 -17.41 35.61 -15.79
C TYR A 636 -16.85 34.74 -14.67
N TRP A 637 -17.27 33.48 -14.66
CA TRP A 637 -16.77 32.51 -13.69
C TRP A 637 -17.04 31.08 -14.16
N GLY A 638 -16.14 30.16 -13.80
CA GLY A 638 -16.32 28.73 -14.01
C GLY A 638 -16.93 28.05 -12.80
N ARG A 639 -17.69 26.98 -13.01
CA ARG A 639 -18.09 26.07 -11.93
C ARG A 639 -18.29 24.66 -12.45
N THR A 640 -18.45 23.71 -11.54
CA THR A 640 -18.87 22.35 -11.90
C THR A 640 -20.01 21.85 -11.01
N LEU A 641 -21.02 21.26 -11.64
CA LEU A 641 -22.08 20.50 -10.95
C LEU A 641 -21.69 19.03 -10.73
N ASN A 642 -20.72 18.54 -11.48
CA ASN A 642 -20.38 17.13 -11.57
C ASN A 642 -18.88 16.96 -11.30
N TYR A 643 -18.56 16.77 -10.03
CA TYR A 643 -17.22 16.48 -9.55
C TYR A 643 -17.21 15.12 -8.84
N SER A 644 -16.07 14.42 -8.88
CA SER A 644 -15.94 13.10 -8.26
C SER A 644 -16.17 13.13 -6.74
N GLU A 645 -16.53 11.99 -6.14
CA GLU A 645 -16.68 11.83 -4.68
C GLU A 645 -15.42 12.22 -3.87
N TYR A 646 -14.25 12.21 -4.51
CA TYR A 646 -12.97 12.58 -3.88
C TYR A 646 -12.71 14.09 -3.83
N VAL A 647 -13.58 14.88 -4.46
CA VAL A 647 -13.49 16.34 -4.46
C VAL A 647 -14.28 16.88 -3.28
N ILE A 648 -13.60 17.68 -2.47
CA ILE A 648 -14.13 18.30 -1.27
C ILE A 648 -14.47 19.75 -1.63
N PRO A 649 -15.76 20.12 -1.77
CA PRO A 649 -16.16 21.47 -2.10
C PRO A 649 -15.94 22.40 -0.90
N LEU A 650 -15.40 23.59 -1.20
CA LEU A 650 -15.12 24.64 -0.22
C LEU A 650 -15.99 25.87 -0.46
N LEU A 651 -16.22 26.23 -1.73
CA LEU A 651 -17.12 27.31 -2.13
C LEU A 651 -18.10 26.84 -3.21
N THR A 652 -19.34 27.31 -3.13
CA THR A 652 -20.39 27.03 -4.11
C THR A 652 -21.03 28.29 -4.64
N SER A 653 -21.58 28.18 -5.85
CA SER A 653 -22.38 29.21 -6.50
C SER A 653 -23.71 29.43 -5.76
N SER A 654 -24.04 30.68 -5.49
CA SER A 654 -25.36 31.05 -4.95
C SER A 654 -26.50 30.88 -5.95
N TYR A 655 -26.19 30.79 -7.24
CA TYR A 655 -27.17 30.69 -8.32
C TYR A 655 -27.78 29.29 -8.42
N ASP A 656 -26.96 28.26 -8.29
CA ASP A 656 -27.31 26.88 -8.64
C ASP A 656 -26.52 25.82 -7.88
N GLY A 657 -25.75 26.21 -6.86
CA GLY A 657 -25.06 25.29 -5.94
C GLY A 657 -23.83 24.58 -6.51
N GLY A 658 -23.43 24.85 -7.75
CA GLY A 658 -22.24 24.21 -8.33
C GLY A 658 -20.96 24.64 -7.61
N MET A 659 -19.98 23.74 -7.56
CA MET A 659 -18.70 23.97 -6.90
C MET A 659 -17.87 24.98 -7.70
N VAL A 660 -17.34 25.95 -6.98
CA VAL A 660 -16.47 27.02 -7.50
C VAL A 660 -15.06 26.86 -6.95
N LEU A 661 -14.91 26.46 -5.69
CA LEU A 661 -13.63 26.08 -5.11
C LEU A 661 -13.74 24.69 -4.52
N GLY A 662 -12.79 23.82 -4.83
CA GLY A 662 -12.71 22.52 -4.20
C GLY A 662 -11.34 21.87 -4.32
N VAL A 663 -11.10 20.91 -3.45
CA VAL A 663 -9.83 20.20 -3.35
C VAL A 663 -10.06 18.71 -3.54
N ASN A 664 -9.36 18.13 -4.52
CA ASN A 664 -9.24 16.69 -4.64
C ASN A 664 -8.02 16.22 -3.84
N LYS A 665 -8.22 15.79 -2.58
CA LYS A 665 -7.12 15.33 -1.72
C LYS A 665 -6.37 14.14 -2.33
N LYS A 666 -7.10 13.23 -2.99
CA LYS A 666 -6.55 12.01 -3.60
C LYS A 666 -5.66 12.33 -4.81
N ARG A 667 -6.09 13.25 -5.66
CA ARG A 667 -5.37 13.65 -6.89
C ARG A 667 -4.43 14.84 -6.71
N ARG A 668 -4.46 15.50 -5.55
CA ARG A 668 -3.67 16.70 -5.23
C ARG A 668 -3.97 17.88 -6.17
N ILE A 669 -5.27 18.13 -6.39
CA ILE A 669 -5.75 19.17 -7.30
C ILE A 669 -6.59 20.18 -6.55
N VAL A 670 -6.34 21.46 -6.83
CA VAL A 670 -7.18 22.59 -6.40
C VAL A 670 -7.87 23.16 -7.63
N TYR A 671 -9.20 23.22 -7.60
CA TYR A 671 -10.02 23.81 -8.65
C TYR A 671 -10.58 25.15 -8.23
N ILE A 672 -10.53 26.15 -9.12
CA ILE A 672 -10.90 27.54 -8.80
C ILE A 672 -11.74 28.16 -9.93
N GLY A 673 -12.96 28.56 -9.62
CA GLY A 673 -13.94 29.12 -10.56
C GLY A 673 -14.04 30.63 -10.54
N ASP A 674 -12.92 31.35 -10.50
CA ASP A 674 -12.85 32.82 -10.28
C ASP A 674 -13.23 33.30 -8.86
N CYS A 675 -13.03 32.45 -7.84
CA CYS A 675 -13.02 32.94 -6.47
C CYS A 675 -11.70 33.64 -6.18
N ASN A 676 -11.79 34.90 -5.79
CA ASN A 676 -10.61 35.76 -5.74
C ASN A 676 -9.83 35.63 -4.42
N LEU A 677 -9.43 34.39 -4.12
CA LEU A 677 -8.60 33.97 -2.98
C LEU A 677 -7.10 34.17 -3.21
N PHE A 678 -6.74 34.75 -4.35
CA PHE A 678 -5.34 34.91 -4.76
C PHE A 678 -4.97 36.34 -5.11
N THR A 679 -5.94 37.27 -5.33
CA THR A 679 -5.70 38.67 -5.72
C THR A 679 -6.25 39.73 -4.73
N THR A 680 -6.03 41.02 -5.00
CA THR A 680 -6.05 42.11 -3.98
C THR A 680 -7.10 43.21 -4.13
N THR A 681 -7.95 43.23 -5.17
CA THR A 681 -8.83 44.39 -5.43
C THR A 681 -10.30 44.19 -5.07
N GLY A 682 -10.77 44.79 -3.96
CA GLY A 682 -12.20 44.97 -3.64
C GLY A 682 -12.58 44.62 -2.18
N ALA A 683 -13.89 44.60 -1.85
CA ALA A 683 -14.41 44.05 -0.58
C ALA A 683 -14.60 42.53 -0.69
N ASN A 684 -14.27 41.74 0.34
CA ASN A 684 -14.23 40.26 0.34
C ASN A 684 -13.08 39.62 -0.46
N TYR A 685 -11.95 40.33 -0.58
CA TYR A 685 -10.67 39.86 -1.13
C TYR A 685 -9.60 39.84 -0.02
N LEU A 686 -8.46 39.21 -0.30
CA LEU A 686 -7.32 39.14 0.64
C LEU A 686 -6.87 40.53 1.09
N THR A 687 -6.39 40.65 2.33
CA THR A 687 -5.85 41.94 2.80
C THR A 687 -4.48 42.24 2.16
N GLY A 688 -4.35 43.43 1.56
CA GLY A 688 -3.12 43.87 0.89
C GLY A 688 -1.90 44.08 1.80
N ALA A 689 -2.04 43.84 3.12
CA ALA A 689 -0.98 44.01 4.13
C ALA A 689 -0.44 42.68 4.68
N GLY A 690 -0.90 41.53 4.17
CA GLY A 690 -0.35 40.23 4.52
C GLY A 690 -0.77 39.67 5.90
N ASN A 691 -1.66 40.37 6.60
CA ASN A 691 -2.14 39.95 7.92
C ASN A 691 -3.38 39.06 7.79
N LEU A 692 -3.45 37.98 8.56
CA LEU A 692 -4.63 37.12 8.63
C LEU A 692 -5.69 37.76 9.52
N SER A 693 -6.69 38.40 8.89
CA SER A 693 -7.70 39.17 9.64
C SER A 693 -9.14 38.94 9.17
N LYS A 694 -9.32 38.25 8.05
CA LYS A 694 -10.62 37.89 7.50
C LYS A 694 -10.69 36.40 7.18
N ASP A 695 -11.91 35.90 7.09
CA ASP A 695 -12.23 34.53 6.70
C ASP A 695 -11.60 34.11 5.35
N GLN A 696 -11.44 35.05 4.39
CA GLN A 696 -10.74 34.78 3.13
C GLN A 696 -9.25 34.53 3.32
N ASP A 697 -8.61 35.25 4.25
CA ASP A 697 -7.20 35.06 4.57
C ASP A 697 -6.99 33.70 5.25
N TYR A 698 -7.90 33.29 6.17
CA TYR A 698 -7.85 32.00 6.84
C TYR A 698 -8.07 30.83 5.86
N LEU A 699 -9.07 30.92 4.98
CA LEU A 699 -9.32 29.88 3.98
C LEU A 699 -8.14 29.73 3.02
N MET A 700 -7.59 30.85 2.52
CA MET A 700 -6.40 30.84 1.68
C MET A 700 -5.21 30.23 2.44
N GLY A 701 -4.96 30.68 3.66
CA GLY A 701 -3.89 30.17 4.53
C GLY A 701 -3.98 28.66 4.72
N ASN A 702 -5.15 28.16 5.11
CA ASN A 702 -5.38 26.74 5.34
C ASN A 702 -5.25 25.90 4.05
N LEU A 703 -5.70 26.44 2.91
CA LEU A 703 -5.49 25.80 1.61
C LEU A 703 -4.00 25.66 1.31
N TRP A 704 -3.20 26.73 1.44
CA TRP A 704 -1.77 26.66 1.19
C TRP A 704 -1.00 25.85 2.24
N ALA A 705 -1.48 25.77 3.47
CA ALA A 705 -0.95 24.84 4.48
C ALA A 705 -1.04 23.39 4.00
N TRP A 706 -2.20 23.00 3.45
CA TRP A 706 -2.37 21.68 2.87
C TRP A 706 -1.49 21.48 1.63
N ILE A 707 -1.36 22.48 0.75
CA ILE A 707 -0.46 22.41 -0.42
C ILE A 707 0.98 22.16 0.04
N THR A 708 1.48 22.92 1.01
CA THR A 708 2.82 22.77 1.58
C THR A 708 3.03 21.39 2.18
N ASP A 709 2.06 20.92 2.96
CA ASP A 709 2.15 19.61 3.59
C ASP A 709 2.21 18.49 2.54
N VAL A 710 1.39 18.55 1.48
CA VAL A 710 1.49 17.61 0.35
C VAL A 710 2.89 17.66 -0.28
N VAL A 711 3.43 18.86 -0.52
CA VAL A 711 4.74 19.03 -1.18
C VAL A 711 5.92 18.58 -0.31
N LEU A 712 5.86 18.78 1.00
CA LEU A 712 7.00 18.55 1.88
C LEU A 712 6.93 17.18 2.58
N SER A 713 5.75 16.65 2.88
CA SER A 713 5.60 15.29 3.45
C SER A 713 5.99 14.16 2.50
N GLY A 714 6.07 14.45 1.19
CA GLY A 714 6.49 13.50 0.17
C GLY A 714 7.89 13.74 -0.41
N ARG A 715 8.72 14.56 0.25
CA ARG A 715 10.14 14.74 -0.11
C ARG A 715 11.03 13.63 0.45
#